data_AF-A0A7X6STJ6-F1
#
_entry.id   AF-A0A7X6STJ6-F1
#
_cell.length_a   1.000
_cell.length_b   1.000
_cell.length_c   1.000
_cell.angle_alpha   90.00
_cell.angle_beta   90.00
_cell.angle_gamma   90.00
#
_symmetry.space_group_name_H-M   'P 1'
#
loop_
_entity.id
_entity.type
_entity.pdbx_description
1 polymer ?
#
loop_
_entity_poly.entity_id
_entity_poly.type
_entity_poly.pdbx_seq_one_letter_code
_entity_poly.pdbx_strand_id
1 'polypeptide(L)'
;MNKIYKSIWNEQTGTYVAVSENTKGRGKRSSAKKIAMAGVVLAIVGLSGVATAATQRQLEDLIEFGDWYTSNAAATGTRSLAIGSGADASGYESVAIGLRAIADGGTASQSVAIGAYAEATGGAGVALGANAEASGSLGVALGGNAKALGSYSTALGVGSKASEAGAVALGQSAYATAKNSVALGHRSKALGENSVALGQWSNASGKDSMAFGSSSSASAADSIAVGRSSRALAADSIAVGRGAIAGQSGNVALGNGSITGAQHTGDFAINNLSVAGLTSGAKTVSVGSVGAERQIQNVAPGVVDAYSTDAINGSQLFATNSKITDIGDQVDNNTTIITDLADSPLSFTGDTGSTERKLGESLEVVGGNGNITTAVTDGKLAINLANDLNLTSVTTGNTSMDTSGVTITGGAGGVVSLTDTGLTAGSVAISSTTGINAGGKKISNVADGAVNSDAVNLGQLKTVAGNLDELSNLAVVYDSTNKDSITLAGANGTTITNLKDGLIAADSKDAVNGGQIHNMGQSIADGMGGTSTFTDGKLVTELNVAGNPYYSVNDALTGVHDDLSEQITSVENIANQGWNVKSNDGNSFANIGPDGDVNFEGDDNITIVQTGGDNNAKLQVTLKEDIKVDSVNAGGTLINNNGLSFVDASGVLRPNTVFIKPDGIDMGGNKITNVAPGT
;
A
#
# COMPACT_ATOMS: atom_id res chain seq x y z
N MET A 1 0.20 -19.31 32.58
CA MET A 1 1.49 -19.66 33.22
C MET A 1 1.80 -21.12 32.93
N ASN A 2 2.76 -21.43 32.06
CA ASN A 2 3.14 -22.82 31.80
C ASN A 2 4.22 -23.25 32.80
N LYS A 3 3.96 -24.32 33.57
CA LYS A 3 4.97 -24.97 34.41
C LYS A 3 5.69 -26.01 33.56
N ILE A 4 6.95 -25.74 33.23
CA ILE A 4 7.81 -26.70 32.52
C ILE A 4 8.33 -27.71 33.54
N TYR A 5 8.29 -28.99 33.19
CA TYR A 5 8.75 -30.10 34.01
C TYR A 5 9.78 -30.92 33.25
N LYS A 6 10.81 -31.40 33.96
CA LYS A 6 11.81 -32.32 33.40
C LYS A 6 11.53 -33.74 33.87
N SER A 7 11.50 -34.68 32.93
CA SER A 7 11.56 -36.11 33.24
C SER A 7 12.99 -36.51 33.61
N ILE A 8 13.16 -37.23 34.71
CA ILE A 8 14.43 -37.80 35.15
C ILE A 8 14.24 -39.23 35.66
N TRP A 9 15.22 -40.08 35.38
CA TRP A 9 15.25 -41.48 35.80
C TRP A 9 15.61 -41.58 37.29
N ASN A 10 14.83 -42.35 38.06
CA ASN A 10 15.11 -42.62 39.47
C ASN A 10 15.57 -44.08 39.65
N GLU A 11 16.88 -44.26 39.89
CA GLU A 11 17.51 -45.57 40.09
C GLU A 11 16.97 -46.32 41.33
N GLN A 12 16.37 -45.63 42.31
CA GLN A 12 15.77 -46.29 43.48
C GLN A 12 14.35 -46.82 43.25
N THR A 13 13.65 -46.35 42.21
CA THR A 13 12.26 -46.75 41.90
C THR A 13 12.08 -47.34 40.51
N GLY A 14 13.15 -47.44 39.71
CA GLY A 14 13.13 -48.04 38.36
C GLY A 14 12.20 -47.32 37.38
N THR A 15 11.95 -46.04 37.60
CA THR A 15 10.87 -45.28 36.91
C THR A 15 11.32 -43.85 36.59
N TYR A 16 10.73 -43.28 35.53
CA TYR A 16 10.83 -41.86 35.22
C TYR A 16 9.86 -41.05 36.08
N VAL A 17 10.34 -39.94 36.66
CA VAL A 17 9.54 -39.05 37.51
C VAL A 17 9.68 -37.61 36.98
N ALA A 18 8.55 -36.89 36.91
CA ALA A 18 8.52 -35.49 36.51
C ALA A 18 8.84 -34.57 37.71
N VAL A 19 9.82 -33.68 37.56
CA VAL A 19 10.30 -32.79 38.63
C VAL A 19 10.39 -31.35 38.14
N SER A 20 10.17 -30.39 39.05
CA SER A 20 10.32 -28.97 38.77
C SER A 20 11.79 -28.58 38.63
N GLU A 21 12.09 -27.80 37.59
CA GLU A 21 13.43 -27.55 37.06
C GLU A 21 14.40 -26.86 38.05
N ASN A 22 13.89 -26.17 39.07
CA ASN A 22 14.69 -25.41 40.04
C ASN A 22 15.36 -26.27 41.15
N THR A 23 15.20 -27.60 41.13
CA THR A 23 15.71 -28.50 42.18
C THR A 23 17.19 -28.86 41.95
N LYS A 24 18.12 -28.21 42.69
CA LYS A 24 19.57 -28.46 42.57
C LYS A 24 19.95 -29.91 42.94
N GLY A 25 20.44 -30.67 41.97
CA GLY A 25 20.99 -32.02 42.16
C GLY A 25 22.26 -32.02 43.02
N ARG A 26 22.30 -32.89 44.04
CA ARG A 26 23.39 -32.94 45.04
C ARG A 26 24.47 -33.95 44.63
N GLY A 27 25.52 -33.48 43.94
CA GLY A 27 26.61 -34.31 43.43
C GLY A 27 27.42 -35.07 44.50
N LYS A 28 28.01 -36.22 44.11
CA LYS A 28 28.84 -37.07 44.97
C LYS A 28 30.14 -36.35 45.40
N ARG A 29 30.59 -36.61 46.64
CA ARG A 29 31.94 -36.25 47.11
C ARG A 29 32.98 -37.18 46.47
N SER A 30 34.09 -36.64 45.98
CA SER A 30 35.36 -37.37 45.84
C SER A 30 36.23 -37.18 47.09
N SER A 31 37.13 -38.11 47.36
CA SER A 31 38.00 -38.12 48.54
C SER A 31 39.32 -37.38 48.28
N ALA A 32 39.45 -36.16 48.81
CA ALA A 32 40.71 -35.43 48.83
C ALA A 32 41.70 -36.05 49.86
N LYS A 33 43.00 -36.05 49.54
CA LYS A 33 44.06 -36.48 50.46
C LYS A 33 44.19 -35.49 51.63
N LYS A 34 44.60 -36.00 52.80
CA LYS A 34 45.07 -35.16 53.91
C LYS A 34 46.41 -34.53 53.56
N ILE A 35 46.48 -33.20 53.65
CA ILE A 35 47.52 -32.38 54.29
C ILE A 35 46.83 -31.05 54.58
N ALA A 36 46.93 -30.55 55.82
CA ALA A 36 46.32 -29.28 56.24
C ALA A 36 47.43 -28.34 56.68
N MET A 37 47.34 -27.07 56.28
CA MET A 37 48.29 -26.03 56.64
C MET A 37 48.19 -25.64 58.11
N ALA A 38 49.24 -25.02 58.64
CA ALA A 38 49.16 -24.25 59.87
C ALA A 38 48.10 -23.13 59.72
N GLY A 39 47.31 -22.91 60.76
CA GLY A 39 46.39 -21.78 60.82
C GLY A 39 47.13 -20.53 61.30
N VAL A 40 47.00 -19.44 60.56
CA VAL A 40 47.33 -18.08 61.06
C VAL A 40 46.02 -17.36 61.29
N VAL A 41 45.74 -17.01 62.55
CA VAL A 41 44.68 -16.08 62.93
C VAL A 41 45.34 -14.79 63.39
N LEU A 42 44.85 -13.66 62.87
CA LEU A 42 45.40 -12.33 63.08
C LEU A 42 44.77 -11.66 64.31
N ALA A 43 45.57 -11.14 65.25
CA ALA A 43 45.22 -10.02 66.12
C ALA A 43 46.46 -9.48 66.88
N ILE A 44 46.50 -8.16 67.12
CA ILE A 44 47.55 -7.46 67.88
C ILE A 44 46.94 -6.83 69.13
N VAL A 45 47.48 -7.10 70.32
CA VAL A 45 47.39 -6.23 71.51
C VAL A 45 48.61 -6.47 72.40
N GLY A 46 49.22 -5.41 72.96
CA GLY A 46 50.14 -5.53 74.10
C GLY A 46 51.38 -4.64 74.02
N LEU A 47 51.54 -3.72 74.99
CA LEU A 47 52.71 -2.86 75.15
C LEU A 47 53.59 -3.36 76.33
N SER A 48 54.82 -2.81 76.44
CA SER A 48 55.83 -3.07 77.49
C SER A 48 56.56 -4.43 77.43
N GLY A 49 57.84 -4.53 77.82
CA GLY A 49 58.79 -3.46 78.13
C GLY A 49 60.07 -3.93 78.83
N VAL A 50 61.16 -3.17 78.64
CA VAL A 50 62.49 -3.29 79.32
C VAL A 50 63.28 -4.58 79.03
N ALA A 51 64.60 -4.44 78.92
CA ALA A 51 65.54 -5.53 78.60
C ALA A 51 66.17 -6.16 79.85
N THR A 52 66.45 -7.46 79.80
CA THR A 52 67.67 -8.06 80.38
C THR A 52 67.95 -9.42 79.71
N ALA A 53 69.21 -9.84 79.68
CA ALA A 53 69.65 -11.04 78.95
C ALA A 53 69.77 -12.28 79.83
N ALA A 54 69.42 -13.45 79.30
CA ALA A 54 69.79 -14.75 79.86
C ALA A 54 69.95 -15.83 78.77
N THR A 55 71.15 -16.40 78.70
CA THR A 55 71.50 -17.74 78.16
C THR A 55 70.94 -18.21 76.81
N GLN A 56 71.82 -18.28 75.80
CA GLN A 56 71.64 -19.18 74.66
C GLN A 56 71.57 -20.64 75.14
N ARG A 57 70.52 -21.40 74.77
CA ARG A 57 70.60 -22.87 74.51
C ARG A 57 69.34 -23.50 73.88
N GLN A 58 68.76 -22.87 72.87
CA GLN A 58 67.84 -23.51 71.89
C GLN A 58 67.62 -22.57 70.70
N LEU A 59 68.71 -22.28 69.97
CA LEU A 59 68.77 -21.24 68.93
C LEU A 59 69.38 -21.79 67.62
N GLU A 60 69.22 -23.10 67.37
CA GLU A 60 69.92 -23.85 66.30
C GLU A 60 68.98 -24.74 65.46
N ASP A 61 67.66 -24.49 65.53
CA ASP A 61 66.67 -25.10 64.60
C ASP A 61 65.55 -24.11 64.24
N LEU A 62 65.88 -22.81 64.20
CA LEU A 62 64.95 -21.73 63.84
C LEU A 62 65.34 -21.07 62.51
N ILE A 63 65.26 -21.89 61.45
CA ILE A 63 65.16 -21.49 60.05
C ILE A 63 66.38 -20.73 59.49
N GLU A 64 67.38 -21.50 59.08
CA GLU A 64 68.42 -21.04 58.17
C GLU A 64 67.87 -20.94 56.72
N PHE A 65 67.23 -19.80 56.39
CA PHE A 65 66.98 -19.45 54.98
C PHE A 65 68.28 -18.90 54.37
N GLY A 66 69.13 -19.82 53.89
CA GLY A 66 70.46 -19.52 53.33
C GLY A 66 70.47 -18.66 52.05
N ASP A 67 71.69 -18.32 51.60
CA ASP A 67 72.01 -17.25 50.63
C ASP A 67 71.46 -17.40 49.19
N TRP A 68 70.14 -17.26 49.01
CA TRP A 68 69.52 -17.13 47.69
C TRP A 68 69.59 -15.69 47.15
N TYR A 69 70.78 -15.31 46.67
CA TYR A 69 71.09 -14.06 45.93
C TYR A 69 70.80 -12.75 46.67
N THR A 70 71.81 -12.24 47.39
CA THR A 70 72.00 -10.82 47.81
C THR A 70 70.73 -9.98 47.76
N SER A 71 69.89 -10.15 48.77
CA SER A 71 68.52 -9.66 48.78
C SER A 71 68.45 -8.16 49.02
N ASN A 72 68.66 -7.38 47.95
CA ASN A 72 68.42 -5.93 47.91
C ASN A 72 66.91 -5.61 47.97
N ALA A 73 66.22 -6.10 49.00
CA ALA A 73 64.82 -5.80 49.28
C ALA A 73 64.75 -4.52 50.12
N ALA A 74 64.06 -3.50 49.62
CA ALA A 74 64.08 -2.14 50.14
C ALA A 74 62.71 -1.76 50.75
N ALA A 75 62.46 -2.18 51.99
CA ALA A 75 61.32 -1.71 52.77
C ALA A 75 61.60 -0.30 53.35
N THR A 76 61.73 0.70 52.47
CA THR A 76 62.13 2.07 52.86
C THR A 76 60.94 2.94 53.28
N GLY A 77 59.72 2.57 52.89
CA GLY A 77 58.49 3.23 53.28
C GLY A 77 58.12 2.97 54.74
N THR A 78 57.55 3.98 55.41
CA THR A 78 57.09 3.82 56.80
C THR A 78 55.97 2.79 56.87
N ARG A 79 56.15 1.75 57.72
CA ARG A 79 55.23 0.59 57.87
C ARG A 79 55.06 -0.25 56.59
N SER A 80 56.04 -0.22 55.68
CA SER A 80 56.06 -1.03 54.46
C SER A 80 56.51 -2.48 54.68
N LEU A 81 56.39 -3.32 53.65
CA LEU A 81 56.87 -4.70 53.61
C LEU A 81 57.46 -5.04 52.23
N ALA A 82 58.76 -5.36 52.16
CA ALA A 82 59.43 -5.84 50.96
C ALA A 82 59.90 -7.30 51.12
N ILE A 83 59.55 -8.19 50.18
CA ILE A 83 59.94 -9.61 50.18
C ILE A 83 60.35 -10.04 48.76
N GLY A 84 61.61 -10.46 48.60
CA GLY A 84 62.16 -10.96 47.33
C GLY A 84 63.33 -10.12 46.84
N SER A 85 64.20 -10.72 46.02
CA SER A 85 65.41 -10.02 45.54
C SER A 85 65.02 -8.82 44.67
N GLY A 86 65.54 -7.64 45.03
CA GLY A 86 65.23 -6.38 44.35
C GLY A 86 63.81 -5.84 44.55
N ALA A 87 63.02 -6.36 45.48
CA ALA A 87 61.69 -5.82 45.79
C ALA A 87 61.81 -4.47 46.51
N ASP A 88 61.08 -3.44 46.06
CA ASP A 88 61.11 -2.09 46.63
C ASP A 88 59.72 -1.68 47.16
N ALA A 89 59.65 -1.27 48.41
CA ALA A 89 58.44 -0.83 49.09
C ALA A 89 58.72 0.52 49.78
N SER A 90 58.92 1.56 48.96
CA SER A 90 59.20 2.94 49.37
C SER A 90 57.95 3.70 49.84
N GLY A 91 56.77 3.27 49.44
CA GLY A 91 55.50 3.86 49.87
C GLY A 91 55.17 3.66 51.36
N TYR A 92 54.57 4.68 51.98
CA TYR A 92 53.89 4.53 53.28
C TYR A 92 52.87 3.38 53.25
N GLU A 93 52.89 2.50 54.26
CA GLU A 93 52.04 1.30 54.37
C GLU A 93 52.03 0.39 53.11
N SER A 94 53.05 0.45 52.25
CA SER A 94 53.09 -0.31 50.98
C SER A 94 53.64 -1.73 51.12
N VAL A 95 53.31 -2.61 50.16
CA VAL A 95 53.67 -4.04 50.18
C VAL A 95 54.21 -4.47 48.82
N ALA A 96 55.48 -4.89 48.75
CA ALA A 96 56.13 -5.43 47.56
C ALA A 96 56.58 -6.89 47.79
N ILE A 97 56.01 -7.85 47.07
CA ILE A 97 56.30 -9.29 47.24
C ILE A 97 56.57 -9.94 45.88
N GLY A 98 57.85 -10.14 45.56
CA GLY A 98 58.30 -10.81 44.34
C GLY A 98 59.69 -10.36 43.89
N LEU A 99 60.29 -11.10 42.94
CA LEU A 99 61.51 -10.65 42.25
C LEU A 99 61.24 -9.31 41.58
N ARG A 100 61.90 -8.23 42.04
CA ARG A 100 61.72 -6.86 41.51
C ARG A 100 60.26 -6.37 41.50
N ALA A 101 59.48 -6.70 42.53
CA ALA A 101 58.20 -6.02 42.77
C ALA A 101 58.45 -4.59 43.29
N ILE A 102 57.67 -3.59 42.86
CA ILE A 102 57.84 -2.17 43.25
C ILE A 102 56.50 -1.64 43.78
N ALA A 103 56.46 -1.13 45.01
CA ALA A 103 55.28 -0.52 45.63
C ALA A 103 55.60 0.91 46.11
N ASP A 104 55.69 1.82 45.13
CA ASP A 104 56.08 3.22 45.29
C ASP A 104 54.91 4.17 44.97
N GLY A 105 53.83 4.09 45.75
CA GLY A 105 52.59 4.88 45.53
C GLY A 105 52.72 6.39 45.79
N GLY A 106 53.94 6.95 45.82
CA GLY A 106 54.23 8.34 46.12
C GLY A 106 53.64 8.81 47.45
N THR A 107 53.12 10.03 47.48
CA THR A 107 52.56 10.67 48.69
C THR A 107 51.23 10.06 49.16
N ALA A 108 50.52 9.32 48.32
CA ALA A 108 49.23 8.69 48.62
C ALA A 108 49.38 7.17 48.78
N SER A 109 50.45 6.74 49.43
CA SER A 109 50.82 5.33 49.50
C SER A 109 49.95 4.52 50.48
N GLN A 110 49.51 3.38 49.95
CA GLN A 110 48.98 2.18 50.62
C GLN A 110 49.03 1.03 49.57
N SER A 111 50.02 1.07 48.67
CA SER A 111 50.03 0.32 47.41
C SER A 111 50.59 -1.10 47.58
N VAL A 112 50.10 -2.04 46.76
CA VAL A 112 50.35 -3.48 46.92
C VAL A 112 50.80 -4.09 45.60
N ALA A 113 52.09 -4.38 45.45
CA ALA A 113 52.68 -5.08 44.31
C ALA A 113 53.06 -6.52 44.69
N ILE A 114 52.41 -7.53 44.11
CA ILE A 114 52.64 -8.95 44.42
C ILE A 114 52.81 -9.74 43.11
N GLY A 115 54.04 -10.18 42.85
CA GLY A 115 54.43 -10.88 41.63
C GLY A 115 55.83 -10.45 41.16
N ALA A 116 56.48 -11.29 40.35
CA ALA A 116 57.76 -10.91 39.75
C ALA A 116 57.54 -9.75 38.76
N TYR A 117 58.28 -8.66 38.91
CA TYR A 117 58.09 -7.42 38.13
C TYR A 117 56.67 -6.81 38.26
N ALA A 118 55.99 -7.01 39.39
CA ALA A 118 54.74 -6.30 39.68
C ALA A 118 55.07 -4.86 40.12
N GLU A 119 54.39 -3.85 39.57
CA GLU A 119 54.66 -2.43 39.83
C GLU A 119 53.37 -1.73 40.28
N ALA A 120 53.32 -1.18 41.48
CA ALA A 120 52.19 -0.45 42.05
C ALA A 120 52.65 0.96 42.48
N THR A 121 52.96 1.78 41.47
CA THR A 121 53.49 3.14 41.61
C THR A 121 52.38 4.22 41.68
N GLY A 122 51.12 3.82 41.50
CA GLY A 122 49.97 4.65 41.80
C GLY A 122 49.63 4.65 43.30
N GLY A 123 49.26 5.81 43.84
CA GLY A 123 48.82 5.93 45.23
C GLY A 123 47.65 5.00 45.55
N ALA A 124 47.77 4.17 46.60
CA ALA A 124 46.84 3.08 46.93
C ALA A 124 46.50 2.12 45.77
N GLY A 125 47.39 2.00 44.76
CA GLY A 125 47.25 1.05 43.65
C GLY A 125 47.57 -0.39 44.05
N VAL A 126 46.98 -1.37 43.36
CA VAL A 126 47.14 -2.81 43.61
C VAL A 126 47.56 -3.50 42.30
N ALA A 127 48.72 -4.14 42.28
CA ALA A 127 49.25 -4.91 41.16
C ALA A 127 49.54 -6.36 41.58
N LEU A 128 48.66 -7.31 41.25
CA LEU A 128 48.79 -8.73 41.58
C LEU A 128 49.01 -9.57 40.32
N GLY A 129 50.24 -10.02 40.08
CA GLY A 129 50.62 -10.86 38.94
C GLY A 129 51.99 -10.51 38.37
N ALA A 130 52.62 -11.43 37.65
CA ALA A 130 53.92 -11.15 37.04
C ALA A 130 53.79 -10.10 35.92
N ASN A 131 54.58 -9.03 35.98
CA ASN A 131 54.46 -7.84 35.10
C ASN A 131 53.08 -7.13 35.22
N ALA A 132 52.37 -7.26 36.34
CA ALA A 132 51.19 -6.46 36.60
C ALA A 132 51.60 -5.02 36.93
N GLU A 133 50.95 -4.00 36.36
CA GLU A 133 51.36 -2.59 36.52
C GLU A 133 50.19 -1.69 36.92
N ALA A 134 50.12 -1.28 38.18
CA ALA A 134 49.18 -0.28 38.71
C ALA A 134 49.90 1.05 38.99
N SER A 135 50.32 1.75 37.94
CA SER A 135 50.87 3.12 38.02
C SER A 135 49.80 4.20 38.23
N GLY A 136 48.54 3.80 38.22
CA GLY A 136 47.38 4.62 38.49
C GLY A 136 46.95 4.71 39.94
N SER A 137 46.65 5.92 40.43
CA SER A 137 46.15 6.12 41.80
C SER A 137 44.82 5.40 42.00
N LEU A 138 44.69 4.51 43.00
CA LEU A 138 43.55 3.61 43.18
C LEU A 138 43.29 2.69 41.96
N GLY A 139 44.34 2.41 41.18
CA GLY A 139 44.33 1.46 40.06
C GLY A 139 44.56 0.02 40.51
N VAL A 140 43.80 -0.94 39.99
CA VAL A 140 43.75 -2.33 40.50
C VAL A 140 44.06 -3.37 39.41
N ALA A 141 45.33 -3.53 39.04
CA ALA A 141 45.82 -4.56 38.11
C ALA A 141 45.89 -5.96 38.77
N LEU A 142 45.23 -6.95 38.17
CA LEU A 142 45.04 -8.30 38.68
C LEU A 142 45.23 -9.34 37.54
N GLY A 143 46.44 -9.86 37.38
CA GLY A 143 46.79 -10.87 36.39
C GLY A 143 48.16 -10.60 35.74
N GLY A 144 48.77 -11.64 35.16
CA GLY A 144 50.06 -11.47 34.48
C GLY A 144 49.94 -10.51 33.29
N ASN A 145 50.81 -9.48 33.23
CA ASN A 145 50.73 -8.38 32.26
C ASN A 145 49.42 -7.58 32.29
N ALA A 146 48.62 -7.64 33.36
CA ALA A 146 47.47 -6.76 33.55
C ALA A 146 47.96 -5.35 33.94
N LYS A 147 47.38 -4.27 33.41
CA LYS A 147 47.81 -2.91 33.75
C LYS A 147 46.68 -1.92 34.03
N ALA A 148 46.94 -0.98 34.94
CA ALA A 148 46.08 -0.02 35.62
C ALA A 148 46.86 1.32 35.78
N LEU A 149 47.07 2.06 34.68
CA LEU A 149 48.11 3.09 34.45
C LEU A 149 47.69 4.55 34.76
N GLY A 150 46.57 4.78 35.44
CA GLY A 150 46.06 6.10 35.83
C GLY A 150 44.95 6.05 36.89
N SER A 151 44.43 7.19 37.31
CA SER A 151 43.55 7.27 38.48
C SER A 151 42.23 6.49 38.34
N TYR A 152 41.98 5.60 39.30
CA TYR A 152 40.77 4.79 39.57
C TYR A 152 40.56 3.55 38.70
N SER A 153 41.59 2.99 38.07
CA SER A 153 41.44 1.75 37.31
C SER A 153 41.04 0.52 38.11
N THR A 154 40.44 -0.44 37.40
CA THR A 154 40.73 -1.86 37.60
C THR A 154 41.37 -2.39 36.33
N ALA A 155 42.18 -3.44 36.43
CA ALA A 155 42.40 -4.34 35.33
C ALA A 155 42.58 -5.82 35.69
N LEU A 156 41.53 -6.65 35.57
CA LEU A 156 41.55 -8.09 35.81
C LEU A 156 41.69 -8.90 34.50
N GLY A 157 42.64 -9.82 34.50
CA GLY A 157 42.84 -10.81 33.44
C GLY A 157 44.14 -10.60 32.67
N VAL A 158 44.76 -11.70 32.25
CA VAL A 158 46.08 -11.71 31.61
C VAL A 158 46.10 -10.83 30.37
N GLY A 159 46.92 -9.78 30.39
CA GLY A 159 47.10 -8.82 29.30
C GLY A 159 46.00 -7.75 29.12
N SER A 160 45.18 -7.47 30.14
CA SER A 160 44.37 -6.22 30.23
C SER A 160 45.26 -4.99 30.55
N LYS A 161 44.84 -3.73 30.38
CA LYS A 161 45.77 -2.55 30.32
C LYS A 161 45.10 -1.15 30.55
N ALA A 162 45.83 -0.02 30.76
CA ALA A 162 45.23 1.28 31.22
C ALA A 162 45.85 2.73 30.86
N SER A 163 45.40 3.92 31.44
CA SER A 163 45.96 5.38 31.43
C SER A 163 45.37 6.87 31.89
N GLU A 164 44.28 7.77 31.78
CA GLU A 164 42.85 8.26 31.33
C GLU A 164 41.54 8.75 32.21
N ALA A 165 40.57 8.00 32.83
CA ALA A 165 40.03 7.99 34.27
C ALA A 165 39.44 6.60 34.75
N GLY A 166 39.14 6.34 36.02
CA GLY A 166 38.22 5.27 36.52
C GLY A 166 37.94 3.96 35.75
N ALA A 167 38.96 3.27 35.21
CA ALA A 167 38.77 2.00 34.54
C ALA A 167 38.01 0.96 35.34
N VAL A 168 37.45 0.00 34.62
CA VAL A 168 37.50 -1.39 35.07
C VAL A 168 38.26 -2.22 34.03
N ALA A 169 38.85 -3.39 34.33
CA ALA A 169 39.09 -4.46 33.35
C ALA A 169 38.69 -5.81 33.91
N LEU A 170 38.16 -6.69 33.06
CA LEU A 170 37.74 -8.04 33.40
C LEU A 170 37.71 -8.83 32.08
N GLY A 171 38.86 -9.39 31.68
CA GLY A 171 38.96 -10.19 30.46
C GLY A 171 40.40 -10.40 29.98
N GLN A 172 40.70 -11.60 29.47
CA GLN A 172 41.98 -11.89 28.84
C GLN A 172 42.15 -10.99 27.60
N SER A 173 43.21 -10.18 27.60
CA SER A 173 43.49 -9.17 26.56
C SER A 173 42.29 -8.31 26.15
N ALA A 174 41.44 -7.91 27.09
CA ALA A 174 40.49 -6.81 26.89
C ALA A 174 41.24 -5.48 26.65
N TYR A 175 40.61 -4.48 26.01
CA TYR A 175 41.12 -3.12 25.73
C TYR A 175 39.97 -2.11 25.67
N ALA A 176 40.18 -0.84 25.99
CA ALA A 176 39.21 0.26 25.78
C ALA A 176 39.80 1.62 26.18
N THR A 177 39.85 2.67 25.33
CA THR A 177 41.11 3.47 25.27
C THR A 177 41.10 5.00 25.11
N ALA A 178 40.12 5.72 25.66
CA ALA A 178 40.08 7.20 25.75
C ALA A 178 39.53 7.67 27.12
N LYS A 179 38.39 8.38 27.20
CA LYS A 179 37.63 8.82 28.42
C LYS A 179 36.23 8.17 28.59
N ASN A 180 35.60 8.16 29.79
CA ASN A 180 34.78 7.03 30.39
C ASN A 180 34.44 5.63 29.81
N SER A 181 34.98 5.12 28.70
CA SER A 181 34.61 3.82 28.15
C SER A 181 34.53 2.59 29.09
N VAL A 182 33.98 1.51 28.54
CA VAL A 182 33.30 0.47 29.31
C VAL A 182 33.40 -0.84 28.47
N ALA A 183 34.03 -1.98 28.87
CA ALA A 183 34.49 -3.03 27.89
C ALA A 183 34.69 -4.53 28.30
N LEU A 184 33.69 -5.27 28.79
CA LEU A 184 33.86 -6.67 29.30
C LEU A 184 34.23 -7.75 28.26
N GLY A 185 35.21 -8.62 28.58
CA GLY A 185 35.37 -9.94 27.94
C GLY A 185 36.72 -10.23 27.28
N HIS A 186 36.88 -11.39 26.65
CA HIS A 186 38.12 -11.73 25.94
C HIS A 186 38.24 -10.88 24.65
N ARG A 187 39.26 -10.00 24.59
CA ARG A 187 39.55 -9.12 23.44
C ARG A 187 38.42 -8.18 23.03
N SER A 188 37.58 -7.78 23.98
CA SER A 188 36.74 -6.58 23.89
C SER A 188 37.58 -5.31 23.67
N LYS A 189 37.00 -4.28 23.05
CA LYS A 189 37.65 -3.06 22.56
C LYS A 189 36.72 -1.83 22.64
N ALA A 190 36.61 -1.13 23.78
CA ALA A 190 35.85 0.14 23.82
C ALA A 190 36.78 1.37 23.66
N LEU A 191 37.30 1.53 22.44
CA LEU A 191 38.45 2.38 22.12
C LEU A 191 38.16 3.89 22.23
N GLY A 192 36.93 4.31 21.90
CA GLY A 192 36.55 5.72 21.90
C GLY A 192 36.13 6.21 23.28
N GLU A 193 35.89 7.52 23.39
CA GLU A 193 35.32 8.09 24.61
C GLU A 193 33.93 7.48 24.90
N ASN A 194 33.58 7.17 26.15
CA ASN A 194 32.16 7.11 26.74
C ASN A 194 31.55 5.84 25.90
N SER A 195 32.44 4.92 25.46
CA SER A 195 32.15 3.79 24.55
C SER A 195 32.05 2.43 25.25
N VAL A 196 31.23 1.48 24.78
CA VAL A 196 30.61 0.46 25.64
C VAL A 196 30.65 -0.96 25.01
N ALA A 197 31.79 -1.68 25.04
CA ALA A 197 32.04 -3.00 24.40
C ALA A 197 31.82 -4.27 25.31
N LEU A 198 30.61 -4.87 25.36
CA LEU A 198 30.33 -6.15 26.08
C LEU A 198 30.58 -7.34 25.14
N GLY A 199 31.38 -8.30 25.58
CA GLY A 199 31.50 -9.63 24.98
C GLY A 199 32.77 -9.83 24.16
N GLN A 200 33.08 -11.10 23.88
CA GLN A 200 34.30 -11.51 23.19
C GLN A 200 34.44 -10.84 21.81
N TRP A 201 35.55 -10.15 21.56
CA TRP A 201 35.81 -9.36 20.33
C TRP A 201 34.82 -8.20 20.04
N SER A 202 34.00 -7.77 21.00
CA SER A 202 33.18 -6.54 20.83
C SER A 202 34.08 -5.30 20.64
N ASN A 203 33.67 -4.35 19.80
CA ASN A 203 34.46 -3.18 19.43
C ASN A 203 33.62 -1.90 19.36
N ALA A 204 33.61 -1.11 20.43
CA ALA A 204 33.03 0.23 20.46
C ALA A 204 34.14 1.27 20.25
N SER A 205 34.35 1.75 19.03
CA SER A 205 35.48 2.66 18.72
C SER A 205 35.10 4.11 18.49
N GLY A 206 33.81 4.42 18.43
CA GLY A 206 33.33 5.80 18.41
C GLY A 206 33.29 6.40 19.80
N LYS A 207 33.20 7.73 19.86
CA LYS A 207 32.75 8.45 21.06
C LYS A 207 31.29 8.05 21.35
N ASP A 208 30.86 7.93 22.60
CA ASP A 208 29.47 7.58 23.00
C ASP A 208 28.89 6.26 22.45
N SER A 209 29.72 5.39 21.87
CA SER A 209 29.24 4.25 21.09
C SER A 209 29.08 2.96 21.89
N MET A 210 28.07 2.13 21.60
CA MET A 210 27.73 0.93 22.37
C MET A 210 27.78 -0.37 21.58
N ALA A 211 28.76 -1.24 21.86
CA ALA A 211 28.89 -2.56 21.22
C ALA A 211 28.56 -3.71 22.21
N PHE A 212 27.41 -4.36 22.08
CA PHE A 212 26.99 -5.48 22.94
C PHE A 212 26.91 -6.79 22.16
N GLY A 213 27.59 -7.83 22.65
CA GLY A 213 27.61 -9.17 22.07
C GLY A 213 28.90 -9.49 21.31
N SER A 214 29.17 -10.79 21.09
CA SER A 214 30.41 -11.24 20.46
C SER A 214 30.61 -10.65 19.06
N SER A 215 31.78 -10.07 18.81
CA SER A 215 32.13 -9.37 17.55
C SER A 215 31.16 -8.25 17.13
N SER A 216 30.37 -7.68 18.05
CA SER A 216 29.62 -6.43 17.80
C SER A 216 30.59 -5.27 17.52
N SER A 217 30.20 -4.30 16.68
CA SER A 217 31.03 -3.16 16.32
C SER A 217 30.23 -1.86 16.27
N ALA A 218 30.47 -0.96 17.22
CA ALA A 218 29.92 0.39 17.27
C ALA A 218 31.03 1.38 16.90
N SER A 219 31.19 1.64 15.60
CA SER A 219 32.43 2.17 15.05
C SER A 219 32.56 3.69 15.04
N ALA A 220 31.46 4.42 15.26
CA ALA A 220 31.35 5.87 15.09
C ALA A 220 30.60 6.51 16.25
N ALA A 221 30.56 7.85 16.30
CA ALA A 221 29.99 8.62 17.40
C ALA A 221 28.54 8.20 17.72
N ASP A 222 28.19 8.03 19.00
CA ASP A 222 26.83 7.77 19.48
C ASP A 222 26.17 6.50 18.91
N SER A 223 26.95 5.61 18.26
CA SER A 223 26.42 4.48 17.50
C SER A 223 26.21 3.24 18.38
N ILE A 224 25.13 2.47 18.17
CA ILE A 224 24.70 1.41 19.09
C ILE A 224 24.55 0.08 18.34
N ALA A 225 25.49 -0.85 18.50
CA ALA A 225 25.48 -2.19 17.92
C ALA A 225 25.16 -3.27 18.98
N VAL A 226 23.98 -3.89 18.93
CA VAL A 226 23.53 -4.92 19.90
C VAL A 226 23.27 -6.25 19.18
N GLY A 227 23.96 -7.31 19.59
CA GLY A 227 23.84 -8.67 19.05
C GLY A 227 25.14 -9.16 18.39
N ARG A 228 25.28 -10.49 18.25
CA ARG A 228 26.51 -11.09 17.68
C ARG A 228 26.77 -10.57 16.26
N SER A 229 27.95 -10.00 16.03
CA SER A 229 28.35 -9.44 14.72
C SER A 229 27.45 -8.29 14.22
N SER A 230 26.73 -7.59 15.11
CA SER A 230 26.06 -6.32 14.81
C SER A 230 27.08 -5.22 14.46
N ARG A 231 26.70 -4.27 13.60
CA ARG A 231 27.59 -3.22 13.07
C ARG A 231 26.86 -1.88 12.93
N ALA A 232 27.12 -0.95 13.84
CA ALA A 232 26.68 0.43 13.78
C ALA A 232 27.86 1.30 13.30
N LEU A 233 27.89 1.59 12.00
CA LEU A 233 29.09 2.06 11.29
C LEU A 233 29.19 3.58 11.12
N ALA A 234 28.08 4.30 11.29
CA ALA A 234 27.98 5.74 11.14
C ALA A 234 27.53 6.43 12.45
N ALA A 235 27.62 7.76 12.52
CA ALA A 235 27.21 8.50 13.70
C ALA A 235 25.70 8.32 13.99
N ASP A 236 25.29 8.37 15.25
CA ASP A 236 23.89 8.17 15.70
C ASP A 236 23.23 6.83 15.26
N SER A 237 23.97 5.91 14.64
CA SER A 237 23.39 4.75 13.96
C SER A 237 23.16 3.57 14.92
N ILE A 238 22.05 2.84 14.77
CA ILE A 238 21.63 1.80 15.72
C ILE A 238 21.45 0.47 14.98
N ALA A 239 22.17 -0.58 15.36
CA ALA A 239 22.12 -1.92 14.76
C ALA A 239 21.77 -2.98 15.81
N VAL A 240 20.49 -3.29 15.97
CA VAL A 240 19.96 -4.24 16.98
C VAL A 240 19.56 -5.55 16.31
N GLY A 241 20.43 -6.54 16.43
CA GLY A 241 20.22 -7.92 15.98
C GLY A 241 21.53 -8.61 15.61
N ARG A 242 21.55 -9.95 15.63
CA ARG A 242 22.69 -10.72 15.09
C ARG A 242 22.93 -10.29 13.65
N GLY A 243 24.14 -9.83 13.32
CA GLY A 243 24.48 -9.41 11.95
C GLY A 243 23.71 -8.19 11.43
N ALA A 244 23.02 -7.42 12.27
CA ALA A 244 22.39 -6.18 11.83
C ALA A 244 23.46 -5.14 11.42
N ILE A 245 23.22 -4.37 10.36
CA ILE A 245 24.16 -3.36 9.85
C ILE A 245 23.44 -2.02 9.64
N ALA A 246 23.76 -1.03 10.47
CA ALA A 246 23.40 0.36 10.26
C ALA A 246 24.59 1.10 9.64
N GLY A 247 24.44 1.51 8.38
CA GLY A 247 25.53 1.99 7.51
C GLY A 247 25.56 3.50 7.25
N GLN A 248 24.49 4.23 7.61
CA GLN A 248 24.34 5.67 7.38
C GLN A 248 23.95 6.38 8.69
N SER A 249 24.20 7.69 8.76
CA SER A 249 24.04 8.46 10.00
C SER A 249 22.59 8.47 10.49
N GLY A 250 22.36 8.18 11.77
CA GLY A 250 21.03 8.20 12.37
C GLY A 250 20.06 7.11 11.90
N ASN A 251 20.49 6.16 11.06
CA ASN A 251 19.64 5.06 10.64
C ASN A 251 19.63 3.91 11.66
N VAL A 252 18.50 3.19 11.72
CA VAL A 252 18.28 2.04 12.60
C VAL A 252 18.14 0.76 11.77
N ALA A 253 18.97 -0.25 12.01
CA ALA A 253 18.79 -1.63 11.55
C ALA A 253 18.24 -2.48 12.71
N LEU A 254 16.99 -2.93 12.59
CA LEU A 254 16.28 -3.68 13.63
C LEU A 254 15.96 -5.10 13.15
N GLY A 255 16.41 -6.12 13.89
CA GLY A 255 16.19 -7.53 13.60
C GLY A 255 17.43 -8.28 13.10
N ASN A 256 17.32 -9.61 13.00
CA ASN A 256 18.45 -10.45 12.60
C ASN A 256 18.82 -10.22 11.12
N GLY A 257 20.06 -9.81 10.86
CA GLY A 257 20.57 -9.60 9.51
C GLY A 257 19.98 -8.38 8.81
N SER A 258 19.26 -7.50 9.52
CA SER A 258 18.67 -6.31 8.93
C SER A 258 19.76 -5.32 8.51
N ILE A 259 19.58 -4.67 7.36
CA ILE A 259 20.55 -3.74 6.78
C ILE A 259 19.83 -2.45 6.42
N THR A 260 20.37 -1.30 6.83
CA THR A 260 19.91 0.00 6.32
C THR A 260 20.49 0.19 4.92
N GLY A 261 19.67 -0.06 3.89
CA GLY A 261 20.04 0.18 2.49
C GLY A 261 20.15 1.66 2.15
N ALA A 262 20.16 1.97 0.85
CA ALA A 262 19.87 3.31 0.37
C ALA A 262 18.43 3.72 0.76
N GLN A 263 18.14 5.02 0.82
CA GLN A 263 16.77 5.50 0.96
C GLN A 263 15.94 5.11 -0.26
N HIS A 264 14.68 4.73 -0.05
CA HIS A 264 13.72 4.57 -1.15
C HIS A 264 13.30 5.97 -1.62
N THR A 265 14.03 6.50 -2.59
CA THR A 265 13.76 7.82 -3.19
C THR A 265 12.78 7.68 -4.35
N GLY A 266 11.53 8.08 -4.12
CA GLY A 266 10.49 8.19 -5.13
C GLY A 266 9.30 8.93 -4.55
N ASP A 267 8.70 9.83 -5.34
CA ASP A 267 7.45 10.47 -4.97
C ASP A 267 6.30 9.46 -5.10
N PHE A 268 5.45 9.38 -4.08
CA PHE A 268 4.21 8.61 -4.19
C PHE A 268 3.18 9.48 -4.91
N ALA A 269 2.93 9.16 -6.18
CA ALA A 269 2.11 9.96 -7.07
C ALA A 269 0.84 9.21 -7.50
N ILE A 270 -0.33 9.68 -7.04
CA ILE A 270 -1.65 9.30 -7.56
C ILE A 270 -2.32 10.58 -8.07
N ASN A 271 -2.78 10.59 -9.32
CA ASN A 271 -3.55 11.69 -9.93
C ASN A 271 -2.99 13.10 -9.63
N ASN A 272 -1.69 13.31 -9.90
CA ASN A 272 -0.93 14.54 -9.62
C ASN A 272 -0.76 14.96 -8.14
N LEU A 273 -1.29 14.23 -7.15
CA LEU A 273 -0.85 14.37 -5.77
C LEU A 273 0.51 13.68 -5.63
N SER A 274 1.61 14.43 -5.75
CA SER A 274 2.91 13.99 -5.25
C SER A 274 2.94 14.18 -3.73
N VAL A 275 2.90 13.07 -2.99
CA VAL A 275 3.37 13.05 -1.60
C VAL A 275 4.89 12.95 -1.68
N ALA A 276 5.55 14.08 -1.41
CA ALA A 276 6.98 14.24 -1.61
C ALA A 276 7.79 13.14 -0.91
N GLY A 277 8.60 12.41 -1.69
CA GLY A 277 9.45 11.36 -1.17
C GLY A 277 10.46 11.89 -0.14
N LEU A 278 10.88 11.03 0.78
CA LEU A 278 11.87 11.39 1.80
C LEU A 278 13.13 12.00 1.16
N THR A 279 13.40 13.27 1.47
CA THR A 279 14.54 14.02 0.92
C THR A 279 15.86 13.32 1.23
N SER A 280 16.79 13.33 0.27
CA SER A 280 18.10 12.68 0.40
C SER A 280 18.81 13.11 1.69
N GLY A 281 19.07 12.14 2.58
CA GLY A 281 19.58 12.37 3.93
C GLY A 281 18.61 12.05 5.08
N ALA A 282 17.35 11.70 4.78
CA ALA A 282 16.37 11.28 5.79
C ALA A 282 16.79 10.01 6.56
N LYS A 283 16.58 10.02 7.88
CA LYS A 283 16.86 8.87 8.77
C LYS A 283 15.83 7.75 8.55
N THR A 284 16.26 6.49 8.44
CA THR A 284 15.37 5.34 8.19
C THR A 284 15.49 4.23 9.23
N VAL A 285 14.38 3.53 9.49
CA VAL A 285 14.31 2.31 10.29
C VAL A 285 14.12 1.12 9.35
N SER A 286 15.15 0.29 9.17
CA SER A 286 15.11 -0.94 8.39
C SER A 286 14.84 -2.15 9.28
N VAL A 287 13.66 -2.75 9.13
CA VAL A 287 13.25 -3.96 9.85
C VAL A 287 13.71 -5.28 9.18
N GLY A 288 14.49 -5.20 8.09
CA GLY A 288 14.92 -6.34 7.29
C GLY A 288 16.08 -6.02 6.35
N SER A 289 16.19 -6.75 5.26
CA SER A 289 17.06 -6.42 4.12
C SER A 289 16.35 -6.81 2.82
N VAL A 290 16.87 -6.38 1.67
CA VAL A 290 16.31 -6.79 0.36
C VAL A 290 16.29 -8.33 0.25
N GLY A 291 15.13 -8.91 -0.07
CA GLY A 291 14.89 -10.35 -0.10
C GLY A 291 14.77 -11.03 1.28
N ALA A 292 14.69 -10.24 2.35
CA ALA A 292 14.46 -10.67 3.73
C ALA A 292 13.66 -9.59 4.50
N GLU A 293 12.64 -9.07 3.84
CA GLU A 293 11.64 -8.13 4.36
C GLU A 293 10.85 -8.75 5.52
N ARG A 294 10.20 -7.91 6.33
CA ARG A 294 9.37 -8.36 7.47
C ARG A 294 8.06 -7.59 7.54
N GLN A 295 6.99 -8.32 7.83
CA GLN A 295 5.74 -7.71 8.28
C GLN A 295 5.99 -6.97 9.60
N ILE A 296 5.55 -5.72 9.69
CA ILE A 296 5.43 -5.02 10.96
C ILE A 296 4.03 -5.35 11.50
N GLN A 297 3.93 -6.45 12.25
CA GLN A 297 2.71 -6.82 12.95
C GLN A 297 2.56 -5.99 14.23
N ASN A 298 1.33 -5.82 14.69
CA ASN A 298 0.99 -4.91 15.79
C ASN A 298 1.44 -3.46 15.57
N VAL A 299 1.59 -3.05 14.31
CA VAL A 299 1.05 -1.76 13.88
C VAL A 299 -0.48 -1.89 13.80
N ALA A 300 -1.15 -0.76 13.93
CA ALA A 300 -2.54 -0.55 13.59
C ALA A 300 -2.71 0.97 13.46
N PRO A 301 -3.92 1.52 13.49
CA PRO A 301 -4.09 3.28 12.64
C PRO A 301 -3.06 4.37 12.92
N GLY A 302 -3.03 5.27 11.96
CA GLY A 302 -2.50 6.61 12.00
C GLY A 302 -3.57 7.57 11.49
N VAL A 303 -3.33 8.86 11.62
CA VAL A 303 -4.35 9.89 11.33
C VAL A 303 -4.25 10.42 9.90
N VAL A 304 -5.40 10.83 9.34
CA VAL A 304 -5.66 11.04 7.91
C VAL A 304 -6.09 12.50 7.58
N ASP A 305 -5.25 13.50 7.91
CA ASP A 305 -5.34 14.95 7.54
C ASP A 305 -4.23 15.29 6.49
N ALA A 306 -3.47 16.41 6.35
CA ALA A 306 -2.54 16.69 5.19
C ALA A 306 -1.07 16.24 5.30
N TYR A 307 -0.60 15.92 6.49
CA TYR A 307 0.81 16.02 6.89
C TYR A 307 1.61 14.80 7.48
N SER A 308 1.03 13.59 7.58
CA SER A 308 1.40 12.48 8.51
C SER A 308 2.62 11.66 8.17
N THR A 309 3.13 11.11 9.26
CA THR A 309 4.27 10.22 9.39
C THR A 309 3.89 8.90 10.10
N ASP A 310 2.60 8.67 10.36
CA ASP A 310 2.07 7.45 10.98
C ASP A 310 2.04 6.27 9.98
N ALA A 311 1.97 5.05 10.51
CA ALA A 311 2.18 3.82 9.73
C ALA A 311 0.87 3.16 9.23
N ILE A 312 0.59 3.33 7.94
CA ILE A 312 -0.42 2.61 7.15
C ILE A 312 -0.20 1.08 7.25
N ASN A 313 -1.25 0.27 7.51
CA ASN A 313 -1.14 -1.21 7.63
C ASN A 313 -2.33 -2.07 7.10
N GLY A 314 -3.27 -2.63 7.91
CA GLY A 314 -4.23 -3.72 7.51
C GLY A 314 -5.81 -3.71 7.57
N SER A 315 -6.60 -2.61 7.79
CA SER A 315 -8.09 -2.52 7.61
C SER A 315 -8.86 -1.22 7.10
N GLN A 316 -8.31 0.00 6.96
CA GLN A 316 -8.63 1.13 5.99
C GLN A 316 -8.04 0.87 4.58
N LEU A 317 -7.00 1.51 4.01
CA LEU A 317 -6.42 1.38 2.60
C LEU A 317 -7.08 0.38 1.66
N PHE A 318 -6.73 -0.92 1.66
CA PHE A 318 -7.40 -1.90 0.79
C PHE A 318 -8.86 -2.28 1.20
N ALA A 319 -9.49 -1.35 1.94
CA ALA A 319 -10.87 -1.10 2.41
C ALA A 319 -11.15 0.44 2.63
N THR A 320 -10.20 1.37 2.46
CA THR A 320 -10.48 2.63 1.73
C THR A 320 -11.04 2.25 0.37
N ASN A 321 -10.46 1.20 -0.20
CA ASN A 321 -11.05 0.44 -1.26
C ASN A 321 -12.44 -0.17 -0.94
N SER A 322 -12.99 -0.22 0.29
CA SER A 322 -14.35 -0.78 0.53
C SER A 322 -15.37 0.16 -0.07
N LYS A 323 -15.11 1.47 0.01
CA LYS A 323 -15.89 2.43 -0.78
C LYS A 323 -15.53 2.39 -2.25
N ILE A 324 -14.39 1.84 -2.66
CA ILE A 324 -14.17 1.48 -4.07
C ILE A 324 -15.03 0.26 -4.47
N THR A 325 -15.32 -0.70 -3.58
CA THR A 325 -16.35 -1.74 -3.84
C THR A 325 -17.74 -1.10 -3.86
N ASP A 326 -18.17 -0.40 -2.80
CA ASP A 326 -19.50 0.23 -2.76
C ASP A 326 -19.72 1.20 -3.95
N ILE A 327 -18.66 1.82 -4.49
CA ILE A 327 -18.68 2.63 -5.72
C ILE A 327 -18.76 1.73 -6.98
N GLY A 328 -18.03 0.61 -7.02
CA GLY A 328 -18.15 -0.41 -8.07
C GLY A 328 -19.58 -0.95 -8.16
N ASP A 329 -20.12 -1.46 -7.05
CA ASP A 329 -21.50 -1.92 -6.90
C ASP A 329 -22.50 -0.84 -7.34
N GLN A 330 -22.25 0.42 -7.00
CA GLN A 330 -23.08 1.55 -7.46
C GLN A 330 -22.94 1.82 -8.96
N VAL A 331 -21.75 1.70 -9.54
CA VAL A 331 -21.52 1.87 -11.00
C VAL A 331 -22.17 0.73 -11.77
N ASP A 332 -22.07 -0.51 -11.30
CA ASP A 332 -22.70 -1.67 -11.93
C ASP A 332 -24.22 -1.61 -11.78
N ASN A 333 -24.75 -1.30 -10.60
CA ASN A 333 -26.18 -1.07 -10.40
C ASN A 333 -26.71 0.10 -11.25
N ASN A 334 -25.95 1.21 -11.39
CA ASN A 334 -26.31 2.29 -12.30
C ASN A 334 -26.29 1.82 -13.77
N THR A 335 -25.34 0.97 -14.15
CA THR A 335 -25.24 0.39 -15.49
C THR A 335 -26.39 -0.57 -15.79
N THR A 336 -26.79 -1.41 -14.81
CA THR A 336 -28.01 -2.23 -14.88
C THR A 336 -29.24 -1.34 -15.00
N ILE A 337 -29.42 -0.32 -14.16
CA ILE A 337 -30.57 0.60 -14.24
C ILE A 337 -30.63 1.33 -15.61
N ILE A 338 -29.49 1.74 -16.16
CA ILE A 338 -29.43 2.37 -17.50
C ILE A 338 -29.78 1.35 -18.59
N THR A 339 -29.31 0.11 -18.47
CA THR A 339 -29.60 -0.97 -19.42
C THR A 339 -31.09 -1.35 -19.35
N ASP A 340 -31.61 -1.60 -18.16
CA ASP A 340 -33.04 -1.86 -17.89
C ASP A 340 -33.92 -0.70 -18.38
N LEU A 341 -33.50 0.55 -18.26
CA LEU A 341 -34.28 1.70 -18.75
C LEU A 341 -34.22 1.86 -20.28
N ALA A 342 -33.19 1.34 -20.95
CA ALA A 342 -33.11 1.27 -22.40
C ALA A 342 -33.88 0.07 -22.97
N ASP A 343 -33.83 -1.06 -22.26
CA ASP A 343 -34.46 -2.33 -22.62
C ASP A 343 -35.93 -2.45 -22.18
N SER A 344 -36.37 -1.69 -21.16
CA SER A 344 -37.78 -1.58 -20.77
C SER A 344 -38.53 -0.80 -21.86
N PRO A 345 -39.47 -1.45 -22.58
CA PRO A 345 -40.07 -0.81 -23.73
C PRO A 345 -41.14 0.21 -23.32
N LEU A 346 -41.21 1.31 -24.07
CA LEU A 346 -42.40 2.15 -24.09
C LEU A 346 -43.53 1.36 -24.77
N SER A 347 -44.61 1.10 -24.03
CA SER A 347 -45.81 0.43 -24.55
C SER A 347 -46.75 1.46 -25.18
N PHE A 348 -47.07 1.27 -26.46
CA PHE A 348 -47.94 2.11 -27.27
C PHE A 348 -49.24 1.35 -27.59
N THR A 349 -50.26 1.60 -26.78
CA THR A 349 -51.62 1.10 -26.97
C THR A 349 -52.36 1.93 -28.02
N GLY A 350 -52.96 1.27 -29.04
CA GLY A 350 -53.95 1.90 -29.92
C GLY A 350 -55.39 1.50 -29.55
N ASP A 351 -56.37 1.94 -30.34
CA ASP A 351 -57.78 1.56 -30.16
C ASP A 351 -58.02 0.04 -30.25
N THR A 352 -57.13 -0.67 -30.96
CA THR A 352 -57.04 -2.14 -30.98
C THR A 352 -55.59 -2.60 -30.92
N GLY A 353 -55.22 -3.32 -29.86
CA GLY A 353 -53.87 -3.87 -29.68
C GLY A 353 -52.86 -2.90 -29.07
N SER A 354 -51.65 -3.40 -28.82
CA SER A 354 -50.51 -2.62 -28.31
C SER A 354 -49.23 -3.10 -28.97
N THR A 355 -48.21 -2.23 -29.00
CA THR A 355 -46.84 -2.58 -29.41
C THR A 355 -45.83 -1.97 -28.45
N GLU A 356 -44.64 -2.53 -28.39
CA GLU A 356 -43.59 -2.17 -27.44
C GLU A 356 -42.32 -1.81 -28.19
N ARG A 357 -41.70 -0.68 -27.80
CA ARG A 357 -40.49 -0.14 -28.44
C ARG A 357 -39.45 0.24 -27.40
N LYS A 358 -38.24 -0.30 -27.55
CA LYS A 358 -37.06 0.03 -26.74
C LYS A 358 -36.49 1.41 -27.09
N LEU A 359 -35.68 1.97 -26.21
CA LEU A 359 -35.09 3.30 -26.41
C LEU A 359 -34.14 3.29 -27.63
N GLY A 360 -34.45 4.13 -28.62
CA GLY A 360 -33.70 4.19 -29.89
C GLY A 360 -34.31 3.38 -31.04
N GLU A 361 -35.34 2.56 -30.80
CA GLU A 361 -36.12 1.96 -31.89
C GLU A 361 -37.12 2.94 -32.49
N SER A 362 -37.28 2.90 -33.82
CA SER A 362 -38.30 3.70 -34.52
C SER A 362 -39.69 3.08 -34.36
N LEU A 363 -40.64 3.88 -33.87
CA LEU A 363 -42.08 3.61 -34.03
C LEU A 363 -42.58 4.30 -35.30
N GLU A 364 -43.02 3.51 -36.29
CA GLU A 364 -43.75 4.05 -37.44
C GLU A 364 -45.21 4.29 -37.04
N VAL A 365 -45.58 5.55 -36.83
CA VAL A 365 -46.98 5.95 -36.59
C VAL A 365 -47.63 6.21 -37.94
N VAL A 366 -48.43 5.25 -38.41
CA VAL A 366 -49.20 5.36 -39.67
C VAL A 366 -50.64 5.80 -39.42
N GLY A 367 -51.29 6.36 -40.45
CA GLY A 367 -52.73 6.53 -40.45
C GLY A 367 -53.45 5.18 -40.58
N GLY A 368 -54.40 4.89 -39.68
CA GLY A 368 -55.19 3.64 -39.73
C GLY A 368 -56.07 3.48 -40.98
N ASN A 369 -56.22 4.55 -41.76
CA ASN A 369 -56.69 4.58 -43.14
C ASN A 369 -56.22 5.91 -43.77
N GLY A 370 -56.48 6.11 -45.07
CA GLY A 370 -56.01 7.30 -45.82
C GLY A 370 -56.57 8.66 -45.36
N ASN A 371 -57.49 8.71 -44.40
CA ASN A 371 -58.04 9.96 -43.85
C ASN A 371 -57.16 10.55 -42.74
N ILE A 372 -56.21 9.78 -42.22
CA ILE A 372 -55.24 10.23 -41.23
C ILE A 372 -53.87 10.23 -41.90
N THR A 373 -53.18 11.36 -41.84
CA THR A 373 -51.83 11.53 -42.36
C THR A 373 -50.90 11.85 -41.20
N THR A 374 -49.71 11.26 -41.23
CA THR A 374 -48.70 11.40 -40.18
C THR A 374 -47.42 11.95 -40.79
N ALA A 375 -46.91 13.04 -40.23
CA ALA A 375 -45.72 13.72 -40.74
C ALA A 375 -44.87 14.24 -39.58
N VAL A 376 -43.55 14.11 -39.68
CA VAL A 376 -42.62 14.74 -38.73
C VAL A 376 -42.02 15.98 -39.37
N THR A 377 -42.13 17.12 -38.70
CA THR A 377 -41.51 18.40 -39.12
C THR A 377 -41.12 19.19 -37.88
N ASP A 378 -39.93 19.79 -37.90
CA ASP A 378 -39.35 20.55 -36.76
C ASP A 378 -39.42 19.79 -35.41
N GLY A 379 -39.18 18.48 -35.44
CA GLY A 379 -39.20 17.61 -34.27
C GLY A 379 -40.59 17.28 -33.71
N LYS A 380 -41.67 17.65 -34.40
CA LYS A 380 -43.06 17.37 -34.00
C LYS A 380 -43.71 16.36 -34.93
N LEU A 381 -44.32 15.32 -34.35
CA LEU A 381 -45.24 14.44 -35.08
C LEU A 381 -46.60 15.14 -35.20
N ALA A 382 -46.95 15.58 -36.40
CA ALA A 382 -48.29 16.03 -36.74
C ALA A 382 -49.13 14.82 -37.17
N ILE A 383 -50.18 14.52 -36.40
CA ILE A 383 -51.24 13.59 -36.80
C ILE A 383 -52.39 14.45 -37.31
N ASN A 384 -52.52 14.55 -38.63
CA ASN A 384 -53.51 15.41 -39.28
C ASN A 384 -54.61 14.56 -39.90
N LEU A 385 -55.86 15.00 -39.72
CA LEU A 385 -56.91 14.67 -40.67
C LEU A 385 -56.50 15.18 -42.06
N ALA A 386 -56.67 14.35 -43.08
CA ALA A 386 -56.55 14.78 -44.46
C ALA A 386 -57.59 15.88 -44.75
N ASN A 387 -57.26 16.82 -45.65
CA ASN A 387 -58.18 17.91 -46.01
C ASN A 387 -59.51 17.37 -46.60
N ASP A 388 -59.43 16.23 -47.28
CA ASP A 388 -60.56 15.47 -47.82
C ASP A 388 -60.67 14.13 -47.07
N LEU A 389 -61.87 13.78 -46.59
CA LEU A 389 -62.10 12.60 -45.75
C LEU A 389 -62.93 11.53 -46.49
N ASN A 390 -62.30 10.42 -46.84
CA ASN A 390 -62.92 9.23 -47.43
C ASN A 390 -63.61 8.39 -46.33
N LEU A 391 -64.76 8.86 -45.86
CA LEU A 391 -65.59 8.22 -44.83
C LEU A 391 -66.83 7.58 -45.47
N THR A 392 -67.20 6.39 -45.02
CA THR A 392 -68.43 5.71 -45.47
C THR A 392 -69.70 6.29 -44.85
N SER A 393 -69.61 6.88 -43.65
CA SER A 393 -70.69 7.69 -43.07
C SER A 393 -70.23 8.64 -41.96
N VAL A 394 -71.04 9.69 -41.74
CA VAL A 394 -70.93 10.70 -40.68
C VAL A 394 -72.34 11.03 -40.18
N THR A 395 -72.62 10.83 -38.90
CA THR A 395 -73.95 11.09 -38.31
C THR A 395 -73.88 12.20 -37.27
N THR A 396 -74.72 13.22 -37.41
CA THR A 396 -74.82 14.35 -36.47
C THR A 396 -76.29 14.59 -36.09
N GLY A 397 -76.67 14.12 -34.89
CA GLY A 397 -78.07 14.13 -34.44
C GLY A 397 -78.97 13.36 -35.39
N ASN A 398 -79.97 14.04 -35.95
CA ASN A 398 -80.96 13.47 -36.88
C ASN A 398 -80.50 13.40 -38.34
N THR A 399 -79.28 13.84 -38.65
CA THR A 399 -78.72 13.86 -40.01
C THR A 399 -77.64 12.78 -40.18
N SER A 400 -77.86 11.84 -41.08
CA SER A 400 -76.83 10.92 -41.61
C SER A 400 -76.27 11.50 -42.90
N MET A 401 -74.97 11.45 -43.11
CA MET A 401 -74.30 11.66 -44.40
C MET A 401 -73.49 10.40 -44.68
N ASP A 402 -73.99 9.51 -45.53
CA ASP A 402 -73.36 8.22 -45.84
C ASP A 402 -73.04 8.07 -47.33
N THR A 403 -72.61 6.87 -47.77
CA THR A 403 -72.36 6.58 -49.19
C THR A 403 -73.59 6.80 -50.08
N SER A 404 -74.78 6.75 -49.51
CA SER A 404 -76.06 7.08 -50.14
C SER A 404 -76.46 8.55 -49.92
N GLY A 405 -75.62 9.39 -49.30
CA GLY A 405 -75.75 10.84 -49.17
C GLY A 405 -76.38 11.35 -47.87
N VAL A 406 -76.81 12.63 -47.87
CA VAL A 406 -77.29 13.38 -46.69
C VAL A 406 -78.79 13.18 -46.46
N THR A 407 -79.16 12.45 -45.43
CA THR A 407 -80.54 12.13 -45.04
C THR A 407 -80.87 12.67 -43.65
N ILE A 408 -81.90 13.53 -43.57
CA ILE A 408 -82.42 14.13 -42.33
C ILE A 408 -83.74 13.47 -41.93
N THR A 409 -83.79 12.89 -40.73
CA THR A 409 -84.97 12.15 -40.24
C THR A 409 -85.75 12.94 -39.17
N GLY A 410 -87.06 13.10 -39.36
CA GLY A 410 -87.95 13.68 -38.34
C GLY A 410 -88.09 15.21 -38.32
N GLY A 411 -87.61 15.92 -39.33
CA GLY A 411 -87.97 17.32 -39.54
C GLY A 411 -89.46 17.48 -39.90
N ALA A 412 -90.07 18.62 -39.57
CA ALA A 412 -91.52 18.86 -39.74
C ALA A 412 -92.04 18.85 -41.20
N GLY A 413 -91.14 18.72 -42.20
CA GLY A 413 -91.48 18.56 -43.62
C GLY A 413 -91.38 17.12 -44.15
N GLY A 414 -91.06 16.13 -43.30
CA GLY A 414 -90.75 14.76 -43.71
C GLY A 414 -89.25 14.51 -43.87
N VAL A 415 -88.89 13.37 -44.49
CA VAL A 415 -87.49 13.05 -44.78
C VAL A 415 -86.99 13.95 -45.91
N VAL A 416 -85.84 14.58 -45.69
CA VAL A 416 -85.08 15.30 -46.71
C VAL A 416 -83.81 14.50 -46.95
N SER A 417 -83.65 13.98 -48.17
CA SER A 417 -82.53 13.13 -48.57
C SER A 417 -81.87 13.72 -49.80
N LEU A 418 -80.76 14.44 -49.61
CA LEU A 418 -79.78 14.76 -50.65
C LEU A 418 -78.86 13.56 -50.81
N THR A 419 -79.38 12.56 -51.51
CA THR A 419 -78.68 11.29 -51.70
C THR A 419 -77.58 11.38 -52.76
N ASP A 420 -76.83 10.29 -52.94
CA ASP A 420 -76.09 10.01 -54.20
C ASP A 420 -77.03 10.11 -55.42
N THR A 421 -78.28 9.70 -55.20
CA THR A 421 -79.44 9.79 -56.06
C THR A 421 -80.10 11.18 -56.06
N GLY A 422 -79.51 12.20 -55.40
CA GLY A 422 -79.81 13.64 -55.45
C GLY A 422 -80.83 14.19 -54.44
N LEU A 423 -81.09 15.51 -54.45
CA LEU A 423 -81.94 16.21 -53.47
C LEU A 423 -83.43 15.88 -53.61
N THR A 424 -83.88 14.91 -52.83
CA THR A 424 -85.30 14.67 -52.54
C THR A 424 -85.75 15.46 -51.30
N ALA A 425 -86.79 16.27 -51.45
CA ALA A 425 -87.43 17.04 -50.39
C ALA A 425 -88.95 16.94 -50.58
N GLY A 426 -89.56 15.93 -49.96
CA GLY A 426 -90.95 15.57 -50.21
C GLY A 426 -91.19 15.19 -51.67
N SER A 427 -92.03 15.94 -52.38
CA SER A 427 -92.38 15.67 -53.78
C SER A 427 -91.40 16.24 -54.82
N VAL A 428 -90.41 17.04 -54.41
CA VAL A 428 -89.41 17.64 -55.32
C VAL A 428 -88.13 16.82 -55.25
N ALA A 429 -87.60 16.40 -56.40
CA ALA A 429 -86.42 15.55 -56.52
C ALA A 429 -85.44 16.12 -57.55
N ILE A 430 -84.40 16.82 -57.12
CA ILE A 430 -83.24 17.16 -57.97
C ILE A 430 -82.30 15.95 -57.96
N SER A 431 -82.72 14.91 -58.67
CA SER A 431 -82.16 13.57 -58.60
C SER A 431 -81.16 13.31 -59.73
N SER A 432 -80.05 12.65 -59.42
CA SER A 432 -79.12 12.16 -60.47
C SER A 432 -79.75 11.08 -61.38
N THR A 433 -80.89 10.50 -60.99
CA THR A 433 -81.65 9.52 -61.80
C THR A 433 -82.79 10.12 -62.63
N THR A 434 -83.37 11.25 -62.23
CA THR A 434 -84.52 11.89 -62.92
C THR A 434 -84.31 13.36 -63.27
N GLY A 435 -83.07 13.85 -63.15
CA GLY A 435 -82.71 15.24 -63.36
C GLY A 435 -83.33 16.17 -62.32
N ILE A 436 -83.59 17.42 -62.70
CA ILE A 436 -84.45 18.32 -61.91
C ILE A 436 -85.91 17.85 -62.08
N ASN A 437 -86.30 16.79 -61.38
CA ASN A 437 -87.69 16.36 -61.28
C ASN A 437 -88.40 17.24 -60.24
N ALA A 438 -88.88 18.39 -60.69
CA ALA A 438 -89.52 19.41 -59.85
C ALA A 438 -90.92 19.02 -59.30
N GLY A 439 -91.29 17.73 -59.25
CA GLY A 439 -92.56 17.28 -58.67
C GLY A 439 -93.78 17.86 -59.38
N GLY A 440 -93.75 17.88 -60.72
CA GLY A 440 -94.76 18.49 -61.58
C GLY A 440 -94.77 20.02 -61.58
N LYS A 441 -93.76 20.70 -61.01
CA LYS A 441 -93.65 22.17 -60.99
C LYS A 441 -92.72 22.67 -62.10
N LYS A 442 -92.77 23.98 -62.37
CA LYS A 442 -91.97 24.62 -63.44
C LYS A 442 -90.54 24.90 -62.96
N ILE A 443 -89.58 24.69 -63.85
CA ILE A 443 -88.17 25.06 -63.68
C ILE A 443 -87.95 26.31 -64.52
N SER A 444 -87.82 27.47 -63.88
CA SER A 444 -87.66 28.76 -64.54
C SER A 444 -86.19 29.20 -64.60
N ASN A 445 -85.86 30.02 -65.60
CA ASN A 445 -84.55 30.66 -65.78
C ASN A 445 -83.41 29.71 -66.21
N VAL A 446 -83.71 28.74 -67.08
CA VAL A 446 -82.69 27.95 -67.80
C VAL A 446 -82.19 28.75 -69.01
N ALA A 447 -80.89 29.08 -69.00
CA ALA A 447 -80.23 29.82 -70.08
C ALA A 447 -80.06 28.99 -71.36
N ASP A 448 -79.70 29.65 -72.47
CA ASP A 448 -79.24 28.96 -73.67
C ASP A 448 -77.94 28.24 -73.35
N GLY A 449 -77.99 26.90 -73.32
CA GLY A 449 -76.82 26.08 -73.02
C GLY A 449 -75.73 26.20 -74.06
N ALA A 450 -74.50 26.40 -73.61
CA ALA A 450 -73.30 26.43 -74.44
C ALA A 450 -72.64 25.05 -74.57
N VAL A 451 -73.04 24.07 -73.74
CA VAL A 451 -72.48 22.71 -73.73
C VAL A 451 -73.56 21.62 -73.77
N ASN A 452 -73.20 20.44 -74.27
CA ASN A 452 -74.12 19.33 -74.60
C ASN A 452 -74.99 18.83 -73.44
N SER A 453 -74.52 19.00 -72.19
CA SER A 453 -75.17 18.53 -70.97
C SER A 453 -75.98 19.61 -70.25
N ASP A 454 -75.94 20.86 -70.71
CA ASP A 454 -76.89 21.87 -70.27
C ASP A 454 -78.31 21.35 -70.58
N ALA A 455 -79.27 21.65 -69.70
CA ALA A 455 -80.66 21.38 -69.98
C ALA A 455 -81.08 22.24 -71.19
N VAL A 456 -81.03 21.67 -72.40
CA VAL A 456 -81.29 22.38 -73.65
C VAL A 456 -82.63 23.09 -73.56
N ASN A 457 -82.58 24.41 -73.52
CA ASN A 457 -83.77 25.23 -73.37
C ASN A 457 -84.56 25.22 -74.69
N LEU A 458 -85.73 25.86 -74.70
CA LEU A 458 -86.59 25.91 -75.89
C LEU A 458 -85.99 26.74 -77.06
N GLY A 459 -84.80 27.32 -76.85
CA GLY A 459 -83.85 27.80 -77.86
C GLY A 459 -83.08 26.63 -78.48
N GLN A 460 -81.96 26.20 -77.89
CA GLN A 460 -80.94 25.42 -78.63
C GLN A 460 -81.29 23.95 -78.95
N LEU A 461 -82.38 23.37 -78.41
CA LEU A 461 -82.93 22.11 -78.99
C LEU A 461 -83.42 22.31 -80.44
N LYS A 462 -83.82 23.53 -80.81
CA LYS A 462 -84.14 23.90 -82.21
C LYS A 462 -82.90 24.10 -83.09
N THR A 463 -81.70 23.89 -82.55
CA THR A 463 -80.42 24.04 -83.24
C THR A 463 -79.73 22.70 -83.49
N VAL A 464 -79.58 21.85 -82.47
CA VAL A 464 -78.86 20.56 -82.60
C VAL A 464 -79.53 19.60 -83.60
N ALA A 465 -80.86 19.68 -83.74
CA ALA A 465 -81.62 18.93 -84.74
C ALA A 465 -81.24 19.26 -86.20
N GLY A 466 -80.46 20.31 -86.45
CA GLY A 466 -79.92 20.63 -87.78
C GLY A 466 -78.59 19.95 -88.14
N ASN A 467 -77.87 19.36 -87.17
CA ASN A 467 -76.49 18.88 -87.38
C ASN A 467 -76.33 17.35 -87.49
N LEU A 468 -77.25 16.56 -86.95
CA LEU A 468 -77.04 15.11 -86.80
C LEU A 468 -77.16 14.33 -88.13
N ASP A 469 -77.90 14.87 -89.10
CA ASP A 469 -78.11 14.25 -90.42
C ASP A 469 -76.83 14.19 -91.29
N GLU A 470 -75.69 14.74 -90.83
CA GLU A 470 -74.44 14.82 -91.62
C GLU A 470 -73.37 13.74 -91.30
N LEU A 471 -73.24 13.26 -90.05
CA LEU A 471 -72.00 12.58 -89.59
C LEU A 471 -71.85 11.09 -89.96
N SER A 472 -72.94 10.36 -90.24
CA SER A 472 -72.99 8.87 -90.13
C SER A 472 -72.09 8.06 -91.10
N ASN A 473 -71.32 8.69 -91.99
CA ASN A 473 -70.72 8.07 -93.17
C ASN A 473 -69.17 7.90 -93.13
N LEU A 474 -68.49 8.00 -91.97
CA LEU A 474 -67.08 8.44 -91.91
C LEU A 474 -66.05 7.69 -91.01
N ALA A 475 -66.38 6.67 -90.22
CA ALA A 475 -65.50 6.19 -89.11
C ALA A 475 -64.75 4.85 -89.33
N VAL A 476 -63.53 4.71 -88.76
CA VAL A 476 -62.88 3.42 -88.46
C VAL A 476 -63.44 2.86 -87.15
N VAL A 477 -63.74 1.56 -87.15
CA VAL A 477 -64.28 0.83 -86.01
C VAL A 477 -63.51 -0.47 -85.81
N TYR A 478 -63.99 -1.29 -84.88
CA TYR A 478 -63.49 -2.63 -84.60
C TYR A 478 -64.07 -3.60 -85.64
N ASP A 479 -63.36 -4.67 -85.97
CA ASP A 479 -63.71 -5.62 -87.04
C ASP A 479 -65.13 -6.22 -86.93
N SER A 480 -65.71 -6.17 -85.73
CA SER A 480 -67.14 -6.30 -85.50
C SER A 480 -67.58 -5.50 -84.28
N THR A 481 -68.88 -5.52 -84.00
CA THR A 481 -69.48 -5.10 -82.73
C THR A 481 -68.80 -5.67 -81.48
N ASN A 482 -68.09 -6.79 -81.61
CA ASN A 482 -67.65 -7.60 -80.48
C ASN A 482 -66.45 -6.96 -79.74
N LYS A 483 -65.68 -6.09 -80.42
CA LYS A 483 -64.55 -5.28 -79.92
C LYS A 483 -63.37 -5.99 -79.23
N ASP A 484 -63.53 -7.26 -78.89
CA ASP A 484 -62.50 -8.23 -78.51
C ASP A 484 -61.39 -8.33 -79.58
N SER A 485 -61.80 -8.35 -80.83
CA SER A 485 -60.98 -7.92 -81.95
C SER A 485 -60.81 -6.39 -81.90
N ILE A 486 -59.87 -5.94 -81.08
CA ILE A 486 -58.77 -5.17 -81.66
C ILE A 486 -57.71 -6.16 -82.15
N THR A 487 -58.08 -6.97 -83.16
CA THR A 487 -57.16 -7.09 -84.28
C THR A 487 -56.95 -5.65 -84.74
N LEU A 488 -55.78 -5.10 -84.41
CA LEU A 488 -55.33 -3.89 -85.06
C LEU A 488 -55.29 -4.27 -86.55
N ALA A 489 -56.21 -3.76 -87.36
CA ALA A 489 -56.56 -4.37 -88.66
C ALA A 489 -55.38 -4.49 -89.66
N GLY A 490 -54.24 -3.86 -89.35
CA GLY A 490 -52.93 -4.33 -89.81
C GLY A 490 -52.60 -5.73 -89.28
N ALA A 491 -52.96 -6.74 -90.08
CA ALA A 491 -53.09 -8.18 -89.79
C ALA A 491 -51.90 -8.99 -89.18
N ASN A 492 -50.94 -8.37 -88.50
CA ASN A 492 -49.72 -9.02 -87.97
C ASN A 492 -49.62 -9.02 -86.43
N GLY A 493 -50.58 -8.46 -85.69
CA GLY A 493 -50.42 -8.17 -84.26
C GLY A 493 -49.52 -6.95 -84.02
N THR A 494 -49.09 -6.72 -82.77
CA THR A 494 -48.29 -5.52 -82.42
C THR A 494 -47.33 -5.79 -81.25
N THR A 495 -46.11 -5.25 -81.37
CA THR A 495 -44.96 -5.56 -80.50
C THR A 495 -44.64 -4.39 -79.57
N ILE A 496 -44.21 -4.69 -78.33
CA ILE A 496 -43.67 -3.72 -77.38
C ILE A 496 -42.15 -3.92 -77.28
N THR A 497 -41.39 -2.96 -77.80
CA THR A 497 -39.91 -2.91 -77.77
C THR A 497 -39.43 -1.53 -77.30
N ASN A 498 -38.11 -1.33 -77.20
CA ASN A 498 -37.46 -0.12 -76.69
C ASN A 498 -37.76 0.16 -75.20
N LEU A 499 -37.50 -0.85 -74.37
CA LEU A 499 -37.65 -0.80 -72.92
C LEU A 499 -36.31 -0.47 -72.25
N LYS A 500 -36.27 0.67 -71.56
CA LYS A 500 -35.07 1.34 -71.05
C LYS A 500 -34.58 0.70 -69.74
N ASP A 501 -33.28 0.82 -69.46
CA ASP A 501 -32.68 0.59 -68.15
C ASP A 501 -33.43 1.33 -67.03
N GLY A 502 -34.13 0.55 -66.21
CA GLY A 502 -34.92 1.03 -65.09
C GLY A 502 -34.09 1.38 -63.87
N LEU A 503 -33.28 2.43 -63.98
CA LEU A 503 -32.58 3.19 -62.91
C LEU A 503 -32.36 2.43 -61.58
N ILE A 504 -31.12 1.99 -61.29
CA ILE A 504 -30.79 1.47 -59.95
C ILE A 504 -30.72 2.62 -58.93
N ALA A 505 -31.87 2.93 -58.38
CA ALA A 505 -32.07 3.43 -57.03
C ALA A 505 -33.16 2.55 -56.38
N ALA A 506 -33.48 2.76 -55.10
CA ALA A 506 -34.33 1.83 -54.32
C ALA A 506 -35.73 1.58 -54.92
N ASP A 507 -36.28 2.53 -55.68
CA ASP A 507 -37.73 2.61 -55.92
C ASP A 507 -38.17 2.20 -57.34
N SER A 508 -37.24 2.02 -58.27
CA SER A 508 -37.53 1.91 -59.71
C SER A 508 -38.51 0.78 -60.09
N LYS A 509 -39.24 1.00 -61.19
CA LYS A 509 -40.34 0.16 -61.70
C LYS A 509 -40.40 0.05 -63.23
N ASP A 510 -39.58 0.81 -63.95
CA ASP A 510 -39.47 0.75 -65.41
C ASP A 510 -39.34 -0.72 -65.84
N ALA A 511 -40.26 -1.19 -66.69
CA ALA A 511 -40.31 -2.60 -67.06
C ALA A 511 -38.97 -3.02 -67.69
N VAL A 512 -38.39 -4.09 -67.17
CA VAL A 512 -36.92 -4.19 -67.09
C VAL A 512 -36.25 -4.87 -68.28
N ASN A 513 -35.02 -4.43 -68.54
CA ASN A 513 -33.96 -5.30 -69.04
C ASN A 513 -33.08 -5.79 -67.88
N GLY A 514 -32.38 -6.91 -68.05
CA GLY A 514 -31.62 -7.56 -66.97
C GLY A 514 -30.26 -6.94 -66.63
N GLY A 515 -29.81 -5.90 -67.34
CA GLY A 515 -28.42 -5.40 -67.25
C GLY A 515 -28.03 -4.82 -65.89
N GLN A 516 -29.02 -4.46 -65.07
CA GLN A 516 -28.82 -3.67 -63.87
C GLN A 516 -28.57 -4.50 -62.60
N ILE A 517 -29.35 -5.57 -62.37
CA ILE A 517 -29.28 -6.38 -61.14
C ILE A 517 -27.89 -7.01 -60.94
N HIS A 518 -27.18 -7.31 -62.03
CA HIS A 518 -25.87 -7.95 -62.02
C HIS A 518 -24.79 -7.17 -61.25
N ASN A 519 -24.74 -5.83 -61.39
CA ASN A 519 -23.62 -5.02 -60.92
C ASN A 519 -23.55 -4.86 -59.40
N MET A 520 -24.68 -4.99 -58.69
CA MET A 520 -24.75 -4.71 -57.25
C MET A 520 -24.17 -5.84 -56.39
N GLY A 521 -24.27 -7.10 -56.83
CA GLY A 521 -23.90 -8.27 -56.02
C GLY A 521 -22.39 -8.45 -55.80
N GLN A 522 -21.57 -8.11 -56.79
CA GLN A 522 -20.11 -8.30 -56.72
C GLN A 522 -19.46 -7.43 -55.63
N SER A 523 -19.97 -6.22 -55.37
CA SER A 523 -19.35 -5.24 -54.47
C SER A 523 -19.35 -5.65 -52.98
N ILE A 524 -20.12 -6.65 -52.58
CA ILE A 524 -20.24 -7.08 -51.17
C ILE A 524 -19.18 -8.12 -50.81
N ALA A 525 -18.75 -8.94 -51.78
CA ALA A 525 -17.81 -10.04 -51.56
C ALA A 525 -16.43 -9.57 -51.08
N ASP A 526 -15.89 -8.52 -51.71
CA ASP A 526 -14.51 -8.07 -51.50
C ASP A 526 -14.29 -7.47 -50.10
N GLY A 527 -15.36 -7.00 -49.43
CA GLY A 527 -15.31 -6.30 -48.15
C GLY A 527 -15.09 -7.19 -46.92
N MET A 528 -15.28 -8.52 -47.02
CA MET A 528 -15.19 -9.45 -45.88
C MET A 528 -13.80 -10.04 -45.66
N GLY A 529 -12.88 -9.89 -46.62
CA GLY A 529 -11.59 -10.57 -46.60
C GLY A 529 -11.70 -12.08 -46.89
N GLY A 530 -10.62 -12.81 -46.57
CA GLY A 530 -10.51 -14.23 -46.91
C GLY A 530 -10.52 -14.45 -48.43
N THR A 531 -11.48 -15.25 -48.92
CA THR A 531 -11.59 -15.67 -50.33
C THR A 531 -13.06 -15.75 -50.80
N SER A 532 -13.78 -14.63 -50.78
CA SER A 532 -15.24 -14.52 -50.98
C SER A 532 -15.63 -14.05 -52.41
N THR A 533 -16.78 -14.45 -53.00
CA THR A 533 -17.16 -14.14 -54.43
C THR A 533 -18.68 -14.11 -54.75
N PHE A 534 -19.11 -13.60 -55.94
CA PHE A 534 -20.52 -13.57 -56.42
C PHE A 534 -20.71 -13.90 -57.93
N THR A 535 -21.63 -14.81 -58.30
CA THR A 535 -21.94 -15.19 -59.72
C THR A 535 -23.42 -15.59 -59.91
N ASP A 536 -23.98 -15.40 -61.11
CA ASP A 536 -25.37 -15.75 -61.54
C ASP A 536 -26.51 -15.30 -60.61
N GLY A 537 -26.21 -14.45 -59.62
CA GLY A 537 -27.15 -13.96 -58.60
C GLY A 537 -26.88 -14.39 -57.14
N LYS A 538 -25.70 -14.95 -56.78
CA LYS A 538 -25.45 -15.52 -55.43
C LYS A 538 -24.00 -15.37 -54.90
N LEU A 539 -23.82 -15.32 -53.56
CA LEU A 539 -22.61 -15.01 -52.75
C LEU A 539 -22.03 -16.20 -51.91
N VAL A 540 -20.73 -16.19 -51.52
CA VAL A 540 -19.99 -17.22 -50.70
C VAL A 540 -18.83 -16.62 -49.82
N THR A 541 -18.48 -17.17 -48.62
CA THR A 541 -17.60 -16.52 -47.57
C THR A 541 -16.74 -17.45 -46.62
N GLU A 542 -15.58 -16.99 -46.07
CA GLU A 542 -14.71 -17.67 -45.03
C GLU A 542 -13.73 -16.69 -44.27
N LEU A 543 -13.36 -16.91 -42.98
CA LEU A 543 -12.52 -16.00 -42.12
C LEU A 543 -11.44 -16.69 -41.22
N ASN A 544 -10.50 -15.92 -40.63
CA ASN A 544 -9.42 -16.39 -39.72
C ASN A 544 -8.97 -15.31 -38.70
N VAL A 545 -8.82 -15.66 -37.42
CA VAL A 545 -8.38 -14.76 -36.32
C VAL A 545 -7.40 -15.46 -35.38
N ALA A 546 -6.29 -14.80 -35.02
CA ALA A 546 -5.27 -15.26 -34.06
C ALA A 546 -4.67 -16.67 -34.31
N GLY A 547 -4.84 -17.21 -35.52
CA GLY A 547 -4.39 -18.55 -35.91
C GLY A 547 -5.49 -19.61 -36.00
N ASN A 548 -6.74 -19.27 -35.65
CA ASN A 548 -7.90 -20.17 -35.71
C ASN A 548 -8.92 -19.70 -36.79
N PRO A 549 -9.51 -20.61 -37.57
CA PRO A 549 -10.49 -20.28 -38.61
C PRO A 549 -11.92 -20.16 -38.08
N TYR A 550 -12.71 -19.26 -38.68
CA TYR A 550 -14.11 -19.01 -38.31
C TYR A 550 -14.97 -18.74 -39.54
N TYR A 551 -16.27 -19.07 -39.48
CA TYR A 551 -17.20 -18.98 -40.62
C TYR A 551 -18.38 -18.02 -40.38
N SER A 552 -18.43 -17.39 -39.20
CA SER A 552 -19.31 -16.26 -38.89
C SER A 552 -18.57 -15.23 -38.04
N VAL A 553 -19.15 -14.03 -37.87
CA VAL A 553 -18.59 -12.97 -37.02
C VAL A 553 -18.86 -13.22 -35.54
N ASN A 554 -20.02 -13.78 -35.19
CA ASN A 554 -20.43 -13.93 -33.79
C ASN A 554 -19.61 -14.99 -33.05
N ASP A 555 -19.22 -16.09 -33.72
CA ASP A 555 -18.41 -17.16 -33.11
C ASP A 555 -17.06 -16.66 -32.57
N ALA A 556 -16.50 -15.61 -33.18
CA ALA A 556 -15.23 -15.02 -32.78
C ALA A 556 -15.34 -14.03 -31.59
N LEU A 557 -16.54 -13.50 -31.31
CA LEU A 557 -16.75 -12.50 -30.24
C LEU A 557 -16.96 -13.16 -28.88
N THR A 558 -17.73 -14.25 -28.81
CA THR A 558 -18.06 -14.92 -27.54
C THR A 558 -16.81 -15.40 -26.79
N GLY A 559 -15.86 -16.00 -27.50
CA GLY A 559 -14.61 -16.52 -26.92
C GLY A 559 -13.65 -15.46 -26.36
N VAL A 560 -13.95 -14.16 -26.48
CA VAL A 560 -13.20 -13.06 -25.86
C VAL A 560 -13.91 -12.49 -24.62
N HIS A 561 -15.22 -12.71 -24.49
CA HIS A 561 -16.03 -12.20 -23.37
C HIS A 561 -15.82 -13.00 -22.09
N ASP A 562 -15.72 -14.33 -22.19
CA ASP A 562 -15.57 -15.23 -21.06
C ASP A 562 -14.24 -14.97 -20.30
N ASP A 563 -13.13 -14.80 -21.04
CA ASP A 563 -11.77 -14.48 -20.54
C ASP A 563 -11.70 -13.17 -19.72
N LEU A 564 -12.61 -12.23 -19.96
CA LEU A 564 -12.64 -10.92 -19.30
C LEU A 564 -13.44 -10.96 -17.99
N SER A 565 -14.50 -11.76 -17.95
CA SER A 565 -15.44 -11.80 -16.82
C SER A 565 -14.82 -12.42 -15.55
N GLU A 566 -13.87 -13.36 -15.68
CA GLU A 566 -13.13 -13.88 -14.50
C GLU A 566 -12.26 -12.83 -13.79
N GLN A 567 -11.87 -11.74 -14.48
CA GLN A 567 -10.91 -10.78 -13.93
C GLN A 567 -11.55 -9.72 -13.02
N ILE A 568 -12.78 -9.32 -13.31
CA ILE A 568 -13.47 -8.20 -12.62
C ILE A 568 -13.73 -8.54 -11.15
N THR A 569 -14.28 -9.74 -10.87
CA THR A 569 -14.56 -10.28 -9.53
C THR A 569 -13.35 -10.27 -8.58
N SER A 570 -12.12 -10.28 -9.13
CA SER A 570 -10.89 -10.23 -8.35
C SER A 570 -10.64 -8.83 -7.74
N VAL A 571 -10.99 -7.77 -8.47
CA VAL A 571 -10.74 -6.37 -8.07
C VAL A 571 -11.69 -5.95 -6.94
N GLU A 572 -12.97 -6.29 -7.08
CA GLU A 572 -14.06 -6.10 -6.11
C GLU A 572 -13.71 -6.65 -4.70
N ASN A 573 -12.93 -7.74 -4.65
CA ASN A 573 -12.48 -8.38 -3.40
C ASN A 573 -11.21 -7.74 -2.80
N ILE A 574 -10.27 -7.25 -3.62
CA ILE A 574 -9.17 -6.38 -3.16
C ILE A 574 -9.72 -5.02 -2.69
N ALA A 575 -10.97 -4.75 -3.02
CA ALA A 575 -11.64 -3.55 -2.59
C ALA A 575 -12.19 -3.67 -1.13
N ASN A 576 -12.79 -4.78 -0.68
CA ASN A 576 -13.38 -4.88 0.67
C ASN A 576 -12.46 -5.37 1.87
N GLN A 577 -11.18 -4.95 2.05
CA GLN A 577 -10.18 -5.48 3.08
C GLN A 577 -9.33 -4.50 4.03
N GLY A 578 -8.07 -4.04 3.79
CA GLY A 578 -7.60 -2.70 4.32
C GLY A 578 -6.20 -2.21 4.90
N TRP A 579 -6.13 -0.99 5.54
CA TRP A 579 -5.10 -0.31 6.44
C TRP A 579 -5.48 0.13 7.92
N ASN A 580 -5.11 -0.54 9.04
CA ASN A 580 -5.72 -0.22 10.37
C ASN A 580 -5.00 0.98 11.08
N VAL A 581 -5.66 1.74 12.04
CA VAL A 581 -5.22 2.98 14.65
C VAL A 581 -4.63 2.25 15.97
N LYS A 582 -3.31 2.24 16.25
CA LYS A 582 -2.73 1.59 17.45
C LYS A 582 -2.05 2.59 18.36
N SER A 583 -2.37 2.49 19.63
CA SER A 583 -1.53 2.98 20.72
C SER A 583 -0.15 2.30 20.69
N ASN A 584 0.89 3.04 21.06
CA ASN A 584 2.28 2.57 21.13
C ASN A 584 2.50 1.46 22.19
N ASP A 585 1.50 1.15 23.02
CA ASP A 585 1.49 -0.02 23.91
C ASP A 585 1.15 -1.34 23.19
N GLY A 586 0.75 -1.27 21.91
CA GLY A 586 0.46 -2.40 21.03
C GLY A 586 -0.89 -3.09 21.24
N ASN A 587 -1.68 -2.71 22.26
CA ASN A 587 -2.82 -3.52 22.73
C ASN A 587 -4.19 -3.09 22.20
N SER A 588 -4.40 -1.81 21.89
CA SER A 588 -5.69 -1.31 21.38
C SER A 588 -5.60 -1.07 19.87
N PHE A 589 -6.53 -1.63 19.09
CA PHE A 589 -6.59 -1.42 17.64
C PHE A 589 -8.02 -1.39 17.11
N ALA A 590 -8.25 -0.65 16.03
CA ALA A 590 -9.54 -0.58 15.33
C ALA A 590 -9.40 -0.81 13.83
N ASN A 591 -10.48 -1.28 13.20
CA ASN A 591 -10.73 -1.03 11.79
C ASN A 591 -11.46 0.31 11.72
N ILE A 592 -10.85 1.31 11.06
CA ILE A 592 -11.58 2.49 10.63
C ILE A 592 -12.02 2.20 9.19
N GLY A 593 -13.21 2.66 8.83
CA GLY A 593 -13.71 2.46 7.48
C GLY A 593 -12.92 3.25 6.42
N PRO A 594 -13.35 3.17 5.16
CA PRO A 594 -12.97 4.15 4.14
C PRO A 594 -13.28 5.60 4.57
N ASP A 595 -14.38 5.76 5.30
CA ASP A 595 -14.96 7.04 5.72
C ASP A 595 -14.92 7.15 7.26
N GLY A 596 -13.77 7.46 7.87
CA GLY A 596 -13.72 7.64 9.33
C GLY A 596 -12.43 8.23 9.93
N ASP A 597 -12.58 8.82 11.13
CA ASP A 597 -11.66 9.80 11.72
C ASP A 597 -11.00 9.35 13.05
N VAL A 598 -9.96 10.06 13.48
CA VAL A 598 -9.15 9.80 14.71
C VAL A 598 -8.60 11.12 15.29
N ASN A 599 -8.28 11.19 16.60
CA ASN A 599 -7.79 12.38 17.33
C ASN A 599 -6.69 12.05 18.40
N PHE A 600 -5.92 13.04 18.87
CA PHE A 600 -4.79 12.88 19.82
C PHE A 600 -4.68 13.99 20.90
N GLU A 601 -4.04 13.70 22.05
CA GLU A 601 -3.88 14.59 23.23
C GLU A 601 -2.47 14.48 23.89
N GLY A 602 -2.06 15.45 24.72
CA GLY A 602 -0.69 15.57 25.30
C GLY A 602 -0.62 16.07 26.77
N ASP A 603 0.59 16.12 27.36
CA ASP A 603 0.82 16.29 28.81
C ASP A 603 1.49 17.61 29.23
N ASP A 604 1.77 17.76 30.54
CA ASP A 604 2.39 18.96 31.10
C ASP A 604 3.85 19.20 30.68
N ASN A 605 4.54 18.22 30.09
CA ASN A 605 5.87 18.40 29.48
C ASN A 605 5.78 18.57 27.95
N ILE A 606 4.73 18.06 27.31
CA ILE A 606 4.63 17.89 25.86
C ILE A 606 3.34 18.48 25.28
N THR A 607 3.48 19.54 24.47
CA THR A 607 2.37 20.18 23.75
C THR A 607 2.24 19.61 22.34
N ILE A 608 1.01 19.33 21.90
CA ILE A 608 0.69 18.78 20.57
C ILE A 608 -0.17 19.79 19.80
N VAL A 609 0.19 20.09 18.56
CA VAL A 609 -0.57 20.98 17.66
C VAL A 609 -0.60 20.39 16.25
N GLN A 610 -1.80 20.25 15.67
CA GLN A 610 -1.98 19.88 14.27
C GLN A 610 -1.78 21.12 13.38
N THR A 611 -1.12 20.96 12.23
CA THR A 611 -0.70 22.10 11.37
C THR A 611 -1.26 22.07 9.93
N GLY A 612 -2.33 21.29 9.68
CA GLY A 612 -3.37 21.59 8.68
C GLY A 612 -3.81 20.43 7.75
N GLY A 613 -4.85 20.70 6.92
CA GLY A 613 -5.16 20.12 5.59
C GLY A 613 -5.58 18.64 5.46
N ASP A 614 -5.65 18.13 4.22
CA ASP A 614 -5.96 16.74 3.83
C ASP A 614 -4.86 16.04 2.96
N ASN A 615 -4.74 14.71 3.05
CA ASN A 615 -3.78 13.77 2.40
C ASN A 615 -2.33 13.51 2.92
N ASN A 616 -2.02 13.78 4.21
CA ASN A 616 -1.30 12.87 5.14
C ASN A 616 -1.85 12.55 6.61
N ALA A 617 -1.92 13.15 7.86
CA ALA A 617 -1.89 14.36 8.79
C ALA A 617 -0.67 14.99 9.62
N LYS A 618 -0.48 16.33 9.81
CA LYS A 618 0.78 16.89 10.47
C LYS A 618 0.62 17.32 11.92
N LEU A 619 1.03 16.47 12.86
CA LEU A 619 1.06 16.75 14.29
C LEU A 619 2.47 17.14 14.77
N GLN A 620 2.63 18.40 15.18
CA GLN A 620 3.86 18.90 15.79
C GLN A 620 3.80 18.70 17.31
N VAL A 621 4.67 17.81 17.82
CA VAL A 621 4.79 17.42 19.23
C VAL A 621 6.07 18.03 19.80
N THR A 622 5.95 18.89 20.81
CA THR A 622 7.09 19.69 21.31
C THR A 622 7.23 19.61 22.84
N LEU A 623 8.44 19.25 23.30
CA LEU A 623 8.85 19.33 24.70
C LEU A 623 9.03 20.77 25.16
N LYS A 624 8.61 21.09 26.38
CA LYS A 624 8.88 22.39 27.03
C LYS A 624 10.37 22.47 27.43
N GLU A 625 10.94 23.68 27.40
CA GLU A 625 12.39 23.90 27.48
C GLU A 625 13.02 23.43 28.81
N ASP A 626 12.37 23.71 29.95
CA ASP A 626 12.78 23.24 31.28
C ASP A 626 12.29 21.80 31.54
N ILE A 627 12.99 20.81 30.98
CA ILE A 627 12.68 19.39 31.20
C ILE A 627 13.14 18.94 32.61
N LYS A 628 12.21 18.54 33.47
CA LYS A 628 12.52 18.02 34.82
C LYS A 628 12.80 16.51 34.77
N VAL A 629 14.06 16.12 34.98
CA VAL A 629 14.53 14.72 34.95
C VAL A 629 15.51 14.42 36.08
N ASP A 630 15.51 13.18 36.60
CA ASP A 630 16.28 12.81 37.80
C ASP A 630 17.74 12.38 37.53
N SER A 631 18.07 11.92 36.32
CA SER A 631 19.44 11.61 35.87
C SER A 631 19.52 11.41 34.35
N VAL A 632 20.72 11.48 33.76
CA VAL A 632 20.95 11.30 32.32
C VAL A 632 21.96 10.17 32.10
N ASN A 633 21.54 9.08 31.45
CA ASN A 633 22.43 8.02 30.99
C ASN A 633 22.46 7.96 29.45
N ALA A 634 23.29 8.80 28.82
CA ALA A 634 23.38 8.91 27.36
C ALA A 634 24.20 7.73 26.77
N GLY A 635 23.59 6.55 26.76
CA GLY A 635 24.11 5.33 26.15
C GLY A 635 25.17 4.66 27.02
N GLY A 636 26.41 5.14 26.93
CA GLY A 636 27.33 4.95 28.04
C GLY A 636 27.17 6.05 29.09
N THR A 637 26.90 7.30 28.70
CA THR A 637 27.18 8.53 29.47
C THR A 637 26.26 8.74 30.67
N LEU A 638 26.51 8.08 31.79
CA LEU A 638 25.81 8.36 33.03
C LEU A 638 26.36 9.64 33.69
N ILE A 639 25.77 10.78 33.32
CA ILE A 639 25.75 12.00 34.14
C ILE A 639 24.61 11.86 35.15
N ASN A 640 24.98 11.65 36.40
CA ASN A 640 24.05 11.76 37.52
C ASN A 640 24.72 12.47 38.70
N ASN A 641 24.06 12.41 39.85
CA ASN A 641 24.48 13.09 41.08
C ASN A 641 25.85 12.63 41.64
N ASN A 642 26.54 11.66 41.01
CA ASN A 642 27.90 11.21 41.37
C ASN A 642 29.00 11.66 40.37
N GLY A 643 28.64 12.24 39.22
CA GLY A 643 29.58 12.67 38.17
C GLY A 643 29.29 12.08 36.79
N LEU A 644 30.05 12.52 35.78
CA LEU A 644 29.97 12.06 34.39
C LEU A 644 30.75 10.76 34.27
N SER A 645 30.10 9.66 34.62
CA SER A 645 30.53 8.30 34.28
C SER A 645 30.20 7.97 32.82
N PHE A 646 30.80 6.93 32.26
CA PHE A 646 30.18 6.15 31.20
C PHE A 646 30.04 4.71 31.79
N VAL A 647 28.96 3.98 31.45
CA VAL A 647 28.47 2.71 32.03
C VAL A 647 27.89 1.81 30.93
N ASP A 648 27.15 0.73 31.25
CA ASP A 648 26.17 0.14 30.31
C ASP A 648 24.73 0.56 30.59
N ALA A 649 23.84 0.04 29.73
CA ALA A 649 22.52 -0.50 30.05
C ALA A 649 22.39 -1.42 31.30
N SER A 650 23.23 -1.26 32.33
CA SER A 650 22.94 -1.66 33.72
C SER A 650 23.38 -0.61 34.77
N GLY A 651 23.92 0.54 34.35
CA GLY A 651 24.47 1.56 35.25
C GLY A 651 25.83 1.19 35.85
N VAL A 652 26.48 0.13 35.35
CA VAL A 652 27.72 -0.42 35.92
C VAL A 652 28.92 -0.05 35.07
N LEU A 653 30.03 0.27 35.74
CA LEU A 653 31.31 0.53 35.11
C LEU A 653 31.87 -0.82 34.58
N ARG A 654 32.16 -0.91 33.28
CA ARG A 654 32.49 -2.15 32.55
C ARG A 654 33.94 -2.19 32.07
N PRO A 655 34.49 -3.36 31.66
CA PRO A 655 35.91 -3.57 31.92
C PRO A 655 36.96 -3.90 30.79
N ASN A 656 37.71 -2.88 30.32
CA ASN A 656 39.20 -2.71 30.31
C ASN A 656 39.55 -1.26 29.98
N THR A 657 39.23 -0.33 30.87
CA THR A 657 38.65 0.93 30.45
C THR A 657 39.01 2.15 31.29
N VAL A 658 38.08 3.05 31.54
CA VAL A 658 38.26 4.44 31.26
C VAL A 658 37.19 5.23 32.05
N PHE A 659 37.38 6.53 32.38
CA PHE A 659 36.44 7.38 33.15
C PHE A 659 36.66 8.90 32.91
N ILE A 660 35.85 9.74 33.56
CA ILE A 660 36.01 11.13 34.00
C ILE A 660 35.44 11.06 35.42
N LYS A 661 36.26 11.29 36.43
CA LYS A 661 35.76 11.59 37.78
C LYS A 661 36.02 13.07 38.07
N PRO A 662 35.49 13.65 39.16
CA PRO A 662 35.80 15.03 39.53
C PRO A 662 37.30 15.32 39.75
N ASP A 663 38.15 14.29 39.79
CA ASP A 663 39.42 14.28 40.50
C ASP A 663 40.59 13.48 39.84
N GLY A 664 40.42 12.69 38.77
CA GLY A 664 41.50 11.80 38.26
C GLY A 664 41.37 11.23 36.84
N ILE A 665 42.40 10.47 36.37
CA ILE A 665 42.67 10.05 34.96
C ILE A 665 43.47 8.66 34.77
N ASP A 666 42.84 7.50 34.35
CA ASP A 666 43.09 6.08 33.81
C ASP A 666 42.37 5.63 32.45
N MET A 667 43.04 5.19 31.39
CA MET A 667 42.58 5.04 30.00
C MET A 667 42.25 3.64 29.51
N GLY A 668 42.39 2.55 30.23
CA GLY A 668 42.05 1.21 29.69
C GLY A 668 42.88 0.71 28.47
N GLY A 669 43.88 1.50 28.07
CA GLY A 669 45.20 0.99 27.75
C GLY A 669 45.50 0.50 26.35
N ASN A 670 45.30 1.34 25.34
CA ASN A 670 46.03 1.19 24.08
C ASN A 670 47.06 2.31 24.02
N LYS A 671 46.89 3.19 23.05
CA LYS A 671 47.78 4.29 22.78
C LYS A 671 46.92 5.51 22.59
N ILE A 672 47.14 6.44 23.49
CA ILE A 672 47.29 7.85 23.14
C ILE A 672 47.99 7.92 21.77
N THR A 673 47.29 8.40 20.76
CA THR A 673 47.89 8.79 19.49
C THR A 673 47.53 10.25 19.24
N ASN A 674 48.51 11.05 18.83
CA ASN A 674 48.42 12.51 18.65
C ASN A 674 48.24 13.34 19.94
N VAL A 675 48.90 12.96 21.04
CA VAL A 675 49.33 13.96 22.04
C VAL A 675 50.57 14.70 21.52
N ALA A 676 50.70 15.96 21.94
CA ALA A 676 51.66 16.95 21.47
C ALA A 676 52.86 17.09 22.47
N PRO A 677 53.67 18.17 22.47
CA PRO A 677 54.72 18.35 23.47
C PRO A 677 54.13 18.42 24.89
N GLY A 678 54.56 17.49 25.76
CA GLY A 678 54.36 17.62 27.20
C GLY A 678 55.29 18.68 27.81
N THR A 679 54.82 19.30 28.88
CA THR A 679 55.54 20.31 29.68
C THR A 679 55.52 19.90 31.15
#